data_AF-A0A1G0YKZ3-F1
#
_entry.id   AF-A0A1G0YKZ3-F1
#
_cell.length_a   1.000
_cell.length_b   1.000
_cell.length_c   1.000
_cell.angle_alpha   90.00
_cell.angle_beta   90.00
_cell.angle_gamma   90.00
#
_symmetry.space_group_name_H-M   'P 1'
#
loop_
_entity.id
_entity.type
_entity.pdbx_description
1 polymer ?
#
loop_
_entity_poly.entity_id
_entity_poly.type
_entity_poly.pdbx_seq_one_letter_code
_entity_poly.pdbx_strand_id
1 'polypeptide(L)'
;MKPNDEWQSFLNSKKDEVECQWLTKSEFEIIINEILKHAESPLLGLQFSLEFAPPFKAFDIGHSLAEPPDTHSFQLDDNRSGLCRAKWWLKPDLMHIASVRNETLAALFKAWWKTRLRTPSAGLPDLKRDKEGIKIADETVMRRLEQGVCPSVLFCDLDNFGEVNKRFGQEEGNRVIKEFGALAEKAVTPFGILLHNGGDELVVLCPKGGALSAIRAAYAVRQAVQKYDFKVHPLTLGMSAGGAASDSPQRQDSFEVLKNESDQVLHNFAKKPTKGRTRFNPATENSPFADWLVEGRVSVGKCLVLSTISDCAPFGNAWLNALSALVQESMSTPSEAHVAISDFITWMGAAGNVAPMHLSAPPEKASQSVSTTASATALDLAFAIAHGILVNSARNAVEQTVTIKYSRDGQSAAVFLEDETKVWSSVISEKDLATCILPLPKRTSTSDLRTPYGAARAVLIKIGHSPLPVPACLFSEIIVVDDRPTRGGCLPDFWEVTIARLITRMHSDPNTCLVFVMGNLEHGGETVAKLKEFSKNQGIDEETASRLAVTAAMLRETAGRLNEKLYFPPTYEALSNTLAVQLDAVSDLQSPISATVGSRPLLIRDLRLDEKALSREDGCRVETAAEAFPIVLEILRNAKIPSIRDQAGRTVSELVDFKVNLRCPAKDVIPAYYSAREKRMCEYFDGAFMDTTKFFGAALAVGGQLDAVLAHIVAVIQKETSAFATRRAILVVPHDTQGKEELSPLGLVSVRIIPRFSAKRCELSYSFTWRTVEALVGFPYSLYGSICFGQELTRRVCDLLPSLMRSRVSMGQVSYLAHSLHMFMDDNGQAIVRHIVNEATA
;
A
#
# COMPACT_ATOMS: atom_id res chain seq x y z
N MET A 1 26.16 28.03 20.01
CA MET A 1 25.50 28.10 21.32
C MET A 1 26.37 27.38 22.33
N LYS A 2 26.26 27.64 23.65
CA LYS A 2 26.95 26.76 24.60
C LYS A 2 26.25 25.38 24.54
N PRO A 3 26.95 24.24 24.73
CA PRO A 3 26.34 22.90 24.70
C PRO A 3 25.12 22.72 25.64
N ASN A 4 24.99 23.58 26.66
CA ASN A 4 23.85 23.57 27.57
C ASN A 4 22.56 24.18 26.96
N ASP A 5 22.66 25.04 25.95
CA ASP A 5 21.51 25.72 25.34
C ASP A 5 20.79 24.82 24.33
N GLU A 6 21.52 24.00 23.58
CA GLU A 6 20.97 23.05 22.58
C GLU A 6 20.20 21.91 23.26
N TRP A 7 20.77 21.32 24.31
CA TRP A 7 20.06 20.34 25.16
C TRP A 7 18.78 20.90 25.80
N GLN A 8 18.83 22.11 26.38
CA GLN A 8 17.64 22.72 26.98
C GLN A 8 16.57 23.06 25.94
N SER A 9 16.98 23.52 24.75
CA SER A 9 16.06 23.74 23.63
C SER A 9 15.40 22.43 23.18
N PHE A 10 16.16 21.35 23.09
CA PHE A 10 15.63 20.01 22.77
C PHE A 10 14.63 19.53 23.82
N LEU A 11 14.98 19.63 25.11
CA LEU A 11 14.11 19.19 26.20
C LEU A 11 12.82 20.03 26.29
N ASN A 12 12.91 21.35 26.07
CA ASN A 12 11.74 22.22 25.98
C ASN A 12 10.87 21.87 24.76
N SER A 13 11.48 21.58 23.60
CA SER A 13 10.73 21.10 22.43
C SER A 13 10.01 19.79 22.71
N LYS A 14 10.61 18.85 23.47
CA LYS A 14 9.94 17.61 23.90
C LYS A 14 8.83 17.88 24.91
N LYS A 15 9.01 18.83 25.83
CA LYS A 15 7.94 19.27 26.72
C LYS A 15 6.75 19.82 25.94
N ASP A 16 6.98 20.71 24.98
CA ASP A 16 5.92 21.31 24.17
C ASP A 16 5.23 20.27 23.27
N GLU A 17 6.01 19.33 22.72
CA GLU A 17 5.48 18.17 22.00
C GLU A 17 4.49 17.38 22.86
N VAL A 18 4.87 17.09 24.12
CA VAL A 18 4.04 16.37 25.09
C VAL A 18 2.85 17.21 25.56
N GLU A 19 3.00 18.53 25.65
CA GLU A 19 1.96 19.45 26.15
C GLU A 19 0.75 19.55 25.22
N CYS A 20 0.96 19.49 23.91
CA CYS A 20 -0.10 19.60 22.89
C CYS A 20 -0.81 18.28 22.53
N GLN A 21 -0.47 17.14 23.14
CA GLN A 21 -1.08 15.86 22.77
C GLN A 21 -1.27 14.91 23.95
N TRP A 22 -2.19 13.97 23.78
CA TRP A 22 -2.35 12.83 24.68
C TRP A 22 -1.41 11.70 24.22
N LEU A 23 -0.48 11.31 25.10
CA LEU A 23 0.47 10.22 24.85
C LEU A 23 0.20 9.02 25.75
N THR A 24 0.25 7.82 25.15
CA THR A 24 0.26 6.58 25.93
C THR A 24 1.53 6.49 26.77
N LYS A 25 1.50 5.62 27.80
CA LYS A 25 2.69 5.34 28.63
C LYS A 25 3.90 4.97 27.77
N SER A 26 3.73 4.04 26.84
CA SER A 26 4.81 3.57 25.97
C SER A 26 5.33 4.65 25.03
N GLU A 27 4.49 5.58 24.58
CA GLU A 27 4.94 6.72 23.76
C GLU A 27 5.76 7.72 24.57
N PHE A 28 5.38 7.97 25.81
CA PHE A 28 6.19 8.79 26.70
C PHE A 28 7.52 8.11 27.05
N GLU A 29 7.55 6.78 27.19
CA GLU A 29 8.81 6.03 27.35
C GLU A 29 9.71 6.13 26.11
N ILE A 30 9.15 6.19 24.90
CA ILE A 30 9.92 6.47 23.68
C ILE A 30 10.56 7.86 23.76
N ILE A 31 9.82 8.88 24.20
CA ILE A 31 10.36 10.23 24.40
C ILE A 31 11.46 10.23 25.47
N ILE A 32 11.27 9.53 26.58
CA ILE A 32 12.34 9.35 27.59
C ILE A 32 13.56 8.70 26.96
N ASN A 33 13.40 7.67 26.13
CA ASN A 33 14.52 7.01 25.45
C ASN A 33 15.21 7.92 24.43
N GLU A 34 14.48 8.77 23.72
CA GLU A 34 15.06 9.80 22.84
C GLU A 34 15.88 10.81 23.64
N ILE A 35 15.35 11.25 24.78
CA ILE A 35 16.05 12.11 25.75
C ILE A 35 17.34 11.44 26.25
N LEU A 36 17.33 10.15 26.54
CA LEU A 36 18.54 9.42 26.99
C LEU A 36 19.56 9.22 25.84
N LYS A 37 19.11 9.01 24.61
CA LYS A 37 19.95 8.77 23.43
C LYS A 37 20.52 10.03 22.78
N HIS A 38 19.98 11.21 23.07
CA HIS A 38 20.48 12.47 22.52
C HIS A 38 21.96 12.66 22.86
N ALA A 39 22.77 13.09 21.88
CA ALA A 39 24.23 13.16 21.99
C ALA A 39 24.69 14.02 23.17
N GLU A 40 23.99 15.14 23.42
CA GLU A 40 24.31 16.08 24.49
C GLU A 40 23.55 15.82 25.81
N SER A 41 22.78 14.73 25.89
CA SER A 41 22.03 14.41 27.11
C SER A 41 22.97 14.09 28.27
N PRO A 42 22.85 14.78 29.43
CA PRO A 42 23.62 14.46 30.62
C PRO A 42 23.09 13.23 31.35
N LEU A 43 21.92 12.70 30.94
CA LEU A 43 21.24 11.59 31.60
C LEU A 43 21.69 10.25 31.04
N LEU A 44 22.04 9.33 31.93
CA LEU A 44 22.27 7.91 31.66
C LEU A 44 20.99 7.09 31.89
N GLY A 45 20.11 7.55 32.78
CA GLY A 45 18.81 6.95 33.07
C GLY A 45 17.84 7.97 33.65
N LEU A 46 16.54 7.69 33.57
CA LEU A 46 15.47 8.53 34.09
C LEU A 46 14.24 7.67 34.42
N GLN A 47 13.76 7.76 35.65
CA GLN A 47 12.59 7.05 36.14
C GLN A 47 11.68 8.01 36.92
N PHE A 48 10.39 8.00 36.63
CA PHE A 48 9.38 8.64 37.47
C PHE A 48 8.55 7.57 38.16
N SER A 49 8.44 7.68 39.49
CA SER A 49 7.61 6.83 40.34
C SER A 49 6.47 7.67 40.89
N LEU A 50 5.24 7.25 40.66
CA LEU A 50 4.06 7.94 41.17
C LEU A 50 3.34 7.08 42.20
N GLU A 51 3.16 7.60 43.41
CA GLU A 51 2.46 6.92 44.51
C GLU A 51 1.09 7.59 44.76
N PHE A 52 0.04 6.77 44.89
CA PHE A 52 -1.35 7.23 45.12
C PHE A 52 -1.95 6.64 46.40
N ALA A 53 -3.00 7.30 46.89
CA ALA A 53 -3.89 6.71 47.88
C ALA A 53 -4.73 5.56 47.26
N PRO A 54 -5.05 4.49 48.01
CA PRO A 54 -5.92 3.41 47.55
C PRO A 54 -7.28 3.93 47.03
N PRO A 55 -7.88 3.31 45.99
CA PRO A 55 -7.57 2.01 45.38
C PRO A 55 -6.50 2.02 44.26
N PHE A 56 -5.88 3.16 43.98
CA PHE A 56 -4.87 3.32 42.92
C PHE A 56 -3.50 2.85 43.44
N LYS A 57 -2.75 2.09 42.63
CA LYS A 57 -1.41 1.57 42.98
C LYS A 57 -0.31 2.45 42.41
N ALA A 58 0.85 2.44 43.05
CA ALA A 58 2.03 3.10 42.52
C ALA A 58 2.46 2.49 41.17
N PHE A 59 2.95 3.33 40.27
CA PHE A 59 3.54 2.87 39.01
C PHE A 59 4.80 3.65 38.67
N ASP A 60 5.68 2.99 37.92
CA ASP A 60 6.94 3.55 37.42
C ASP A 60 6.90 3.71 35.90
N ILE A 61 7.61 4.72 35.40
CA ILE A 61 7.79 4.98 33.97
C ILE A 61 9.24 5.45 33.71
N GLY A 62 9.86 4.91 32.66
CA GLY A 62 11.26 5.18 32.30
C GLY A 62 12.25 4.08 32.69
N HIS A 63 13.54 4.36 32.58
CA HIS A 63 14.64 3.41 32.72
C HIS A 63 15.32 3.54 34.09
N SER A 64 15.38 2.44 34.85
CA SER A 64 16.07 2.35 36.15
C SER A 64 17.44 1.69 36.01
N LEU A 65 18.45 2.21 36.71
CA LEU A 65 19.80 1.64 36.79
C LEU A 65 20.17 1.25 38.23
N ALA A 66 21.22 0.44 38.40
CA ALA A 66 21.67 -0.08 39.69
C ALA A 66 22.50 0.93 40.52
N GLU A 67 23.06 1.96 39.89
CA GLU A 67 23.82 3.01 40.57
C GLU A 67 22.93 3.90 41.45
N PRO A 68 23.47 4.58 42.48
CA PRO A 68 22.68 5.48 43.31
C PRO A 68 22.16 6.67 42.49
N PRO A 69 20.83 6.86 42.36
CA PRO A 69 20.28 7.96 41.58
C PRO A 69 20.23 9.26 42.39
N ASP A 70 20.31 10.37 41.68
CA ASP A 70 19.80 11.64 42.20
C ASP A 70 18.28 11.55 42.30
N THR A 71 17.74 11.72 43.50
CA THR A 71 16.31 11.58 43.77
C THR A 71 15.70 12.94 44.09
N HIS A 72 14.63 13.27 43.38
CA HIS A 72 13.85 14.47 43.61
C HIS A 72 12.37 14.12 43.73
N SER A 73 11.67 14.75 44.67
CA SER A 73 10.23 14.58 44.82
C SER A 73 9.51 15.90 44.58
N PHE A 74 8.42 15.87 43.83
CA PHE A 74 7.57 17.03 43.64
C PHE A 74 6.10 16.63 43.78
N GLN A 75 5.32 17.53 44.36
CA GLN A 75 3.88 17.35 44.45
C GLN A 75 3.26 17.58 43.07
N LEU A 76 2.32 16.71 42.71
CA LEU A 76 1.44 16.97 41.60
C LEU A 76 0.37 17.94 42.11
N ASP A 77 0.23 19.07 41.43
CA ASP A 77 -0.81 20.06 41.69
C ASP A 77 -2.20 19.54 41.23
N ASP A 78 -2.50 18.26 41.46
CA ASP A 78 -3.77 17.60 41.13
C ASP A 78 -4.64 17.45 42.38
N ASN A 79 -5.94 17.21 42.16
CA ASN A 79 -6.91 17.03 43.25
C ASN A 79 -6.70 15.73 44.05
N ARG A 80 -5.57 15.02 43.88
CA ARG A 80 -5.32 13.68 44.40
C ARG A 80 -4.15 13.54 45.36
N SER A 81 -3.43 14.62 45.67
CA SER A 81 -2.29 14.57 46.62
C SER A 81 -1.28 13.46 46.26
N GLY A 82 -1.03 13.25 44.96
CA GLY A 82 -0.05 12.28 44.47
C GLY A 82 1.37 12.82 44.60
N LEU A 83 2.28 12.04 45.19
CA LEU A 83 3.71 12.36 45.24
C LEU A 83 4.41 11.71 44.07
N CYS A 84 4.98 12.51 43.17
CA CYS A 84 5.87 12.01 42.12
C CYS A 84 7.32 12.08 42.60
N ARG A 85 8.01 10.95 42.56
CA ARG A 85 9.44 10.83 42.82
C ARG A 85 10.15 10.59 41.49
N ALA A 86 10.88 11.58 41.01
CA ALA A 86 11.78 11.45 39.88
C ALA A 86 13.16 11.00 40.36
N LYS A 87 13.71 10.00 39.70
CA LYS A 87 15.07 9.49 39.89
C LYS A 87 15.80 9.56 38.57
N TRP A 88 17.04 10.02 38.57
CA TRP A 88 17.86 10.03 37.37
C TRP A 88 19.31 9.68 37.69
N TRP A 89 20.00 9.26 36.64
CA TRP A 89 21.40 8.86 36.68
C TRP A 89 22.17 9.76 35.72
N LEU A 90 23.32 10.29 36.14
CA LEU A 90 24.15 11.18 35.33
C LEU A 90 25.27 10.41 34.65
N LYS A 91 25.68 10.85 33.46
CA LYS A 91 26.87 10.32 32.78
C LYS A 91 28.14 10.76 33.53
N PRO A 92 29.10 9.86 33.81
CA PRO A 92 30.32 10.18 34.57
C PRO A 92 31.13 11.34 33.96
N ASP A 93 31.18 11.44 32.64
CA ASP A 93 31.98 12.42 31.90
C ASP A 93 31.36 13.83 31.85
N LEU A 94 30.10 13.98 32.30
CA LEU A 94 29.33 15.24 32.23
C LEU A 94 28.92 15.77 33.61
N MET A 95 29.49 15.23 34.70
CA MET A 95 29.24 15.65 36.09
C MET A 95 29.46 17.15 36.34
N HIS A 96 30.26 17.82 35.50
CA HIS A 96 30.53 19.26 35.58
C HIS A 96 29.43 20.16 35.00
N ILE A 97 28.46 19.59 34.26
CA ILE A 97 27.26 20.29 33.77
C ILE A 97 26.22 20.29 34.91
N ALA A 98 26.57 21.00 35.99
CA ALA A 98 25.98 20.90 37.33
C ALA A 98 24.55 21.48 37.51
N SER A 99 23.69 21.49 36.48
CA SER A 99 22.27 21.77 36.72
C SER A 99 21.38 21.21 35.61
N VAL A 100 21.12 19.91 35.61
CA VAL A 100 19.81 19.48 35.09
C VAL A 100 18.78 20.15 36.01
N ARG A 101 18.10 21.19 35.51
CA ARG A 101 17.13 21.92 36.32
C ARG A 101 16.00 20.96 36.67
N ASN A 102 15.88 20.64 37.96
CA ASN A 102 14.82 19.78 38.51
C ASN A 102 13.43 20.22 38.02
N GLU A 103 13.25 21.54 37.85
CA GLU A 103 12.03 22.15 37.35
C GLU A 103 11.65 21.71 35.93
N THR A 104 12.63 21.49 35.03
CA THR A 104 12.35 21.14 33.62
C THR A 104 11.89 19.68 33.49
N LEU A 105 12.52 18.73 34.21
CA LEU A 105 12.08 17.33 34.23
C LEU A 105 10.73 17.17 34.94
N ALA A 106 10.51 17.93 36.02
CA ALA A 106 9.21 17.99 36.68
C ALA A 106 8.14 18.58 35.74
N ALA A 107 8.46 19.64 35.00
CA ALA A 107 7.55 20.24 34.03
C ALA A 107 7.22 19.29 32.87
N LEU A 108 8.20 18.53 32.36
CA LEU A 108 7.98 17.50 31.34
C LEU A 108 6.98 16.43 31.83
N PHE A 109 7.18 15.92 33.05
CA PHE A 109 6.27 14.94 33.62
C PHE A 109 4.88 15.53 33.86
N LYS A 110 4.78 16.75 34.41
CA LYS A 110 3.50 17.46 34.60
C LYS A 110 2.78 17.70 33.27
N ALA A 111 3.52 18.01 32.20
CA ALA A 111 2.98 18.19 30.85
C ALA A 111 2.42 16.88 30.28
N TRP A 112 3.04 15.73 30.56
CA TRP A 112 2.49 14.42 30.18
C TRP A 112 1.30 14.02 31.06
N TRP A 113 1.42 14.21 32.37
CA TRP A 113 0.42 13.81 33.35
C TRP A 113 -0.87 14.63 33.29
N LYS A 114 -0.81 15.83 32.69
CA LYS A 114 -1.92 16.80 32.57
C LYS A 114 -2.58 17.08 33.90
N THR A 115 -1.77 17.40 34.90
CA THR A 115 -2.17 17.57 36.30
C THR A 115 -3.44 18.41 36.50
N ARG A 116 -3.62 19.49 35.73
CA ARG A 116 -4.77 20.40 35.82
C ARG A 116 -6.07 19.85 35.22
N LEU A 117 -5.98 18.86 34.34
CA LEU A 117 -7.09 18.29 33.58
C LEU A 117 -7.57 16.98 34.18
N ARG A 118 -7.44 16.74 35.50
CA ARG A 118 -7.84 15.46 36.13
C ARG A 118 -9.03 15.60 37.08
N THR A 119 -9.91 14.61 37.07
CA THR A 119 -11.17 14.62 37.85
C THR A 119 -10.93 14.36 39.34
N PRO A 120 -11.68 14.99 40.26
CA PRO A 120 -11.54 14.71 41.70
C PRO A 120 -11.98 13.29 42.09
N SER A 121 -13.00 12.75 41.43
CA SER A 121 -13.55 11.42 41.70
C SER A 121 -12.62 10.33 41.15
N ALA A 122 -12.47 10.24 39.83
CA ALA A 122 -11.74 9.16 39.16
C ALA A 122 -10.26 9.47 38.85
N GLY A 123 -9.83 10.73 38.96
CA GLY A 123 -8.47 11.23 38.65
C GLY A 123 -7.93 10.79 37.32
N LEU A 124 -8.86 10.52 36.43
CA LEU A 124 -8.63 10.37 35.02
C LEU A 124 -8.64 11.77 34.40
N PRO A 125 -8.03 11.94 33.23
CA PRO A 125 -8.24 13.08 32.37
C PRO A 125 -9.73 13.44 32.23
N ASP A 126 -10.13 14.66 32.52
CA ASP A 126 -11.51 15.16 32.46
C ASP A 126 -11.78 15.75 31.07
N LEU A 127 -12.84 15.28 30.39
CA LEU A 127 -13.29 15.85 29.12
C LEU A 127 -14.33 16.96 29.26
N LYS A 128 -15.13 16.98 30.33
CA LYS A 128 -16.29 17.88 30.46
C LYS A 128 -15.98 19.15 31.26
N ARG A 129 -15.02 19.11 32.20
CA ARG A 129 -14.72 20.26 33.07
C ARG A 129 -13.95 21.38 32.37
N ASP A 130 -13.15 21.06 31.35
CA ASP A 130 -12.38 22.02 30.58
C ASP A 130 -12.38 21.66 29.09
N LYS A 131 -12.65 22.64 28.21
CA LYS A 131 -12.58 22.46 26.75
C LYS A 131 -11.16 22.14 26.28
N GLU A 132 -10.15 22.41 27.10
CA GLU A 132 -8.75 22.10 26.82
C GLU A 132 -8.51 20.60 26.62
N GLY A 133 -9.17 19.72 27.39
CA GLY A 133 -9.00 18.26 27.25
C GLY A 133 -9.46 17.72 25.89
N ILE A 134 -10.60 18.22 25.39
CA ILE A 134 -11.14 17.92 24.05
C ILE A 134 -10.21 18.48 22.97
N LYS A 135 -9.74 19.72 23.13
CA LYS A 135 -8.83 20.36 22.18
C LYS A 135 -7.53 19.56 22.00
N ILE A 136 -6.93 19.11 23.10
CA ILE A 136 -5.72 18.27 23.05
C ILE A 136 -6.02 16.92 22.37
N ALA A 137 -7.21 16.35 22.59
CA ALA A 137 -7.64 15.12 21.92
C ALA A 137 -7.84 15.31 20.41
N ASP A 138 -8.44 16.41 19.97
CA ASP A 138 -8.54 16.78 18.56
C ASP A 138 -7.16 16.98 17.93
N GLU A 139 -6.26 17.74 18.57
CA GLU A 139 -4.88 17.94 18.10
C GLU A 139 -4.12 16.60 17.98
N THR A 140 -4.35 15.68 18.93
CA THR A 140 -3.78 14.33 18.89
C THR A 140 -4.29 13.55 17.68
N VAL A 141 -5.61 13.55 17.43
CA VAL A 141 -6.21 12.87 16.26
C VAL A 141 -5.69 13.44 14.95
N MET A 142 -5.69 14.76 14.81
CA MET A 142 -5.22 15.44 13.59
C MET A 142 -3.76 15.14 13.28
N ARG A 143 -2.86 15.19 14.28
CA ARG A 143 -1.44 14.83 14.09
C ARG A 143 -1.27 13.38 13.64
N ARG A 144 -2.09 12.45 14.14
CA ARG A 144 -2.00 11.03 13.75
C ARG A 144 -2.44 10.83 12.30
N LEU A 145 -3.50 11.50 11.88
CA LEU A 145 -3.96 11.49 10.48
C LEU A 145 -2.90 12.10 9.54
N GLU A 146 -2.27 13.22 9.93
CA GLU A 146 -1.14 13.81 9.19
C GLU A 146 0.07 12.87 9.07
N GLN A 147 0.28 12.00 10.07
CA GLN A 147 1.29 10.95 10.06
C GLN A 147 0.88 9.68 9.28
N GLY A 148 -0.33 9.63 8.72
CA GLY A 148 -0.86 8.47 8.02
C GLY A 148 -1.37 7.36 8.95
N VAL A 149 -1.62 7.66 10.22
CA VAL A 149 -2.08 6.71 11.25
C VAL A 149 -3.55 6.94 11.56
N CYS A 150 -4.39 5.90 11.48
CA CYS A 150 -5.80 5.98 11.83
C CYS A 150 -6.03 5.84 13.35
N PRO A 151 -6.59 6.86 14.02
CA PRO A 151 -7.02 6.75 15.41
C PRO A 151 -8.42 6.14 15.53
N SER A 152 -8.77 5.75 16.75
CA SER A 152 -10.13 5.31 17.10
C SER A 152 -10.54 5.79 18.48
N VAL A 153 -11.85 5.86 18.70
CA VAL A 153 -12.48 6.28 19.96
C VAL A 153 -13.47 5.21 20.38
N LEU A 154 -13.43 4.84 21.66
CA LEU A 154 -14.38 3.94 22.29
C LEU A 154 -15.11 4.70 23.40
N PHE A 155 -16.42 4.67 23.39
CA PHE A 155 -17.28 5.17 24.45
C PHE A 155 -17.76 3.99 25.30
N CYS A 156 -17.52 4.04 26.61
CA CYS A 156 -17.82 2.98 27.56
C CYS A 156 -18.79 3.48 28.62
N ASP A 157 -19.73 2.61 29.00
CA ASP A 157 -20.73 2.83 30.05
C ASP A 157 -20.79 1.64 31.01
N LEU A 158 -20.92 1.91 32.31
CA LEU A 158 -20.93 0.89 33.36
C LEU A 158 -22.36 0.36 33.58
N ASP A 159 -22.62 -0.88 33.17
CA ASP A 159 -23.95 -1.46 33.24
C ASP A 159 -24.45 -1.54 34.71
N ASN A 160 -25.71 -1.15 34.93
CA ASN A 160 -26.40 -1.16 36.24
C ASN A 160 -25.88 -0.14 37.27
N PHE A 161 -25.02 0.81 36.90
CA PHE A 161 -24.54 1.84 37.83
C PHE A 161 -25.68 2.68 38.44
N GLY A 162 -26.68 3.05 37.65
CA GLY A 162 -27.87 3.75 38.16
C GLY A 162 -28.59 3.00 39.29
N GLU A 163 -28.59 1.66 39.28
CA GLU A 163 -29.17 0.83 40.34
C GLU A 163 -28.28 0.78 41.58
N VAL A 164 -26.96 0.89 41.43
CA VAL A 164 -26.04 1.05 42.56
C VAL A 164 -26.37 2.32 43.34
N ASN A 165 -26.51 3.45 42.65
CA ASN A 165 -26.85 4.72 43.29
C ASN A 165 -28.20 4.66 44.01
N LYS A 166 -29.22 4.04 43.39
CA LYS A 166 -30.55 3.90 44.01
C LYS A 166 -30.53 3.00 45.25
N ARG A 167 -29.73 1.93 45.24
CA ARG A 167 -29.74 0.90 46.29
C ARG A 167 -28.76 1.15 47.43
N PHE A 168 -27.59 1.71 47.13
CA PHE A 168 -26.48 1.87 48.08
C PHE A 168 -26.12 3.34 48.33
N GLY A 169 -26.77 4.29 47.65
CA GLY A 169 -26.54 5.71 47.81
C GLY A 169 -25.37 6.24 46.97
N GLN A 170 -25.29 7.58 46.91
CA GLN A 170 -24.33 8.29 46.04
C GLN A 170 -22.87 8.13 46.49
N GLU A 171 -22.62 7.97 47.79
CA GLU A 171 -21.25 7.76 48.31
C GLU A 171 -20.68 6.43 47.81
N GLU A 172 -21.47 5.36 47.84
CA GLU A 172 -21.08 4.06 47.29
C GLU A 172 -20.94 4.11 45.76
N GLY A 173 -21.81 4.85 45.06
CA GLY A 173 -21.63 5.12 43.64
C GLY A 173 -20.30 5.80 43.31
N ASN A 174 -19.89 6.79 44.12
CA ASN A 174 -18.59 7.45 43.96
C ASN A 174 -17.41 6.52 44.22
N ARG A 175 -17.54 5.57 45.17
CA ARG A 175 -16.53 4.51 45.39
C ARG A 175 -16.43 3.59 44.18
N VAL A 176 -17.55 3.15 43.64
CA VAL A 176 -17.60 2.28 42.45
C VAL A 176 -16.98 2.97 41.23
N ILE A 177 -17.26 4.26 40.99
CA ILE A 177 -16.62 5.02 39.89
C ILE A 177 -15.10 5.09 40.09
N LYS A 178 -14.62 5.30 41.31
CA LYS A 178 -13.19 5.32 41.62
C LYS A 178 -12.51 4.00 41.29
N GLU A 179 -13.11 2.90 41.75
CA GLU A 179 -12.60 1.54 41.51
C GLU A 179 -12.65 1.18 40.02
N PHE A 180 -13.76 1.52 39.34
CA PHE A 180 -13.92 1.30 37.91
C PHE A 180 -12.91 2.09 37.09
N GLY A 181 -12.69 3.38 37.39
CA GLY A 181 -11.70 4.20 36.72
C GLY A 181 -10.28 3.64 36.86
N ALA A 182 -9.89 3.21 38.05
CA ALA A 182 -8.58 2.58 38.30
C ALA A 182 -8.39 1.29 37.49
N LEU A 183 -9.44 0.46 37.47
CA LEU A 183 -9.47 -0.82 36.77
C LEU A 183 -9.39 -0.64 35.25
N ALA A 184 -10.18 0.30 34.72
CA ALA A 184 -10.23 0.61 33.30
C ALA A 184 -8.92 1.25 32.82
N GLU A 185 -8.32 2.18 33.58
CA GLU A 185 -7.06 2.85 33.19
C GLU A 185 -5.95 1.82 33.00
N LYS A 186 -5.83 0.87 33.95
CA LYS A 186 -4.86 -0.22 33.88
C LYS A 186 -5.10 -1.12 32.67
N ALA A 187 -6.36 -1.45 32.37
CA ALA A 187 -6.71 -2.32 31.24
C ALA A 187 -6.49 -1.64 29.87
N VAL A 188 -6.68 -0.32 29.80
CA VAL A 188 -6.57 0.48 28.57
C VAL A 188 -5.14 0.88 28.24
N THR A 189 -4.26 1.01 29.24
CA THR A 189 -2.88 1.51 29.09
C THR A 189 -2.09 0.94 27.89
N PRO A 190 -2.19 -0.36 27.53
CA PRO A 190 -1.48 -0.91 26.36
C PRO A 190 -2.02 -0.43 25.00
N PHE A 191 -3.28 0.04 24.95
CA PHE A 191 -4.03 0.28 23.72
C PHE A 191 -4.33 1.75 23.47
N GLY A 192 -4.43 2.57 24.53
CA GLY A 192 -4.90 3.93 24.43
C GLY A 192 -4.87 4.68 25.75
N ILE A 193 -5.67 5.75 25.80
CA ILE A 193 -5.69 6.74 26.86
C ILE A 193 -7.12 6.85 27.35
N LEU A 194 -7.32 6.61 28.65
CA LEU A 194 -8.63 6.67 29.27
C LEU A 194 -8.94 8.11 29.67
N LEU A 195 -10.12 8.57 29.29
CA LEU A 195 -10.64 9.91 29.50
C LEU A 195 -12.01 9.77 30.19
N HIS A 196 -12.26 10.55 31.23
CA HIS A 196 -13.55 10.57 31.93
C HIS A 196 -14.48 11.55 31.24
N ASN A 197 -15.59 11.02 30.69
CA ASN A 197 -16.62 11.85 30.09
C ASN A 197 -17.60 12.36 31.16
N GLY A 198 -17.86 11.61 32.23
CA GLY A 198 -18.63 12.08 33.39
C GLY A 198 -19.57 11.01 33.92
N GLY A 199 -19.86 11.02 35.23
CA GLY A 199 -20.62 9.93 35.86
C GLY A 199 -19.89 8.59 35.70
N ASP A 200 -20.62 7.60 35.18
CA ASP A 200 -20.18 6.26 34.77
C ASP A 200 -19.64 6.18 33.33
N GLU A 201 -19.66 7.28 32.57
CA GLU A 201 -19.23 7.32 31.18
C GLU A 201 -17.71 7.55 31.07
N LEU A 202 -17.03 6.63 30.39
CA LEU A 202 -15.60 6.72 30.06
C LEU A 202 -15.41 6.74 28.54
N VAL A 203 -14.37 7.42 28.08
CA VAL A 203 -13.95 7.46 26.68
C VAL A 203 -12.51 6.97 26.59
N VAL A 204 -12.23 6.05 25.68
CA VAL A 204 -10.85 5.64 25.36
C VAL A 204 -10.48 6.25 24.02
N LEU A 205 -9.42 7.06 24.02
CA LEU A 205 -8.75 7.50 22.79
C LEU A 205 -7.64 6.49 22.48
N CYS A 206 -7.72 5.83 21.34
CA CYS A 206 -6.66 5.00 20.78
C CYS A 206 -5.95 5.79 19.67
N PRO A 207 -4.78 6.40 19.94
CA PRO A 207 -4.10 7.26 18.97
C PRO A 207 -3.57 6.51 17.75
N LYS A 208 -3.48 5.18 17.84
CA LYS A 208 -2.97 4.29 16.79
C LYS A 208 -3.65 2.93 16.81
N GLY A 209 -3.51 2.20 15.71
CA GLY A 209 -4.02 0.84 15.56
C GLY A 209 -5.51 0.75 15.20
N GLY A 210 -6.15 1.86 14.83
CA GLY A 210 -7.52 1.90 14.32
C GLY A 210 -8.52 1.12 15.17
N ALA A 211 -9.47 0.44 14.52
CA ALA A 211 -10.49 -0.34 15.20
C ALA A 211 -9.94 -1.50 16.05
N LEU A 212 -8.80 -2.08 15.67
CA LEU A 212 -8.18 -3.20 16.40
C LEU A 212 -7.86 -2.80 17.84
N SER A 213 -7.19 -1.65 18.04
CA SER A 213 -6.85 -1.15 19.38
C SER A 213 -8.08 -0.92 20.25
N ALA A 214 -9.14 -0.35 19.68
CA ALA A 214 -10.40 -0.10 20.39
C ALA A 214 -11.12 -1.39 20.78
N ILE A 215 -11.17 -2.42 19.91
CA ILE A 215 -11.75 -3.74 20.24
C ILE A 215 -10.97 -4.38 21.40
N ARG A 216 -9.64 -4.36 21.34
CA ARG A 216 -8.79 -4.94 22.39
C ARG A 216 -8.94 -4.20 23.72
N ALA A 217 -9.01 -2.87 23.69
CA ALA A 217 -9.29 -2.05 24.86
C ALA A 217 -10.64 -2.38 25.49
N ALA A 218 -11.70 -2.46 24.67
CA ALA A 218 -13.04 -2.80 25.14
C ALA A 218 -13.08 -4.19 25.81
N TYR A 219 -12.46 -5.18 25.18
CA TYR A 219 -12.39 -6.53 25.73
C TYR A 219 -11.63 -6.59 27.05
N ALA A 220 -10.49 -5.89 27.13
CA ALA A 220 -9.67 -5.85 28.34
C ALA A 220 -10.41 -5.21 29.52
N VAL A 221 -11.12 -4.08 29.29
CA VAL A 221 -11.91 -3.44 30.36
C VAL A 221 -13.08 -4.31 30.76
N ARG A 222 -13.81 -4.92 29.81
CA ARG A 222 -14.89 -5.87 30.13
C ARG A 222 -14.41 -7.00 31.04
N GLN A 223 -13.30 -7.65 30.66
CA GLN A 223 -12.71 -8.74 31.42
C GLN A 223 -12.30 -8.30 32.83
N ALA A 224 -11.73 -7.10 32.96
CA ALA A 224 -11.35 -6.54 34.24
C ALA A 224 -12.57 -6.30 35.13
N VAL A 225 -13.63 -5.65 34.61
CA VAL A 225 -14.89 -5.37 35.33
C VAL A 225 -15.57 -6.64 35.79
N GLN A 226 -15.68 -7.66 34.92
CA GLN A 226 -16.34 -8.92 35.26
C GLN A 226 -15.65 -9.69 36.39
N LYS A 227 -14.31 -9.59 36.48
CA LYS A 227 -13.51 -10.28 37.52
C LYS A 227 -13.41 -9.49 38.82
N TYR A 228 -13.79 -8.21 38.82
CA TYR A 228 -13.63 -7.34 39.97
C TYR A 228 -14.88 -7.36 40.87
N ASP A 229 -14.69 -7.60 42.16
CA ASP A 229 -15.76 -7.56 43.14
C ASP A 229 -15.92 -6.16 43.73
N PHE A 230 -16.86 -5.39 43.19
CA PHE A 230 -17.21 -4.05 43.63
C PHE A 230 -17.94 -4.01 44.99
N LYS A 231 -18.20 -5.16 45.64
CA LYS A 231 -18.89 -5.24 46.94
C LYS A 231 -20.31 -4.67 46.96
N VAL A 232 -21.01 -4.71 45.82
CA VAL A 232 -22.39 -4.19 45.64
C VAL A 232 -23.44 -5.30 45.49
N HIS A 233 -23.27 -6.42 46.20
CA HIS A 233 -24.15 -7.58 46.08
C HIS A 233 -25.62 -7.28 46.43
N PRO A 234 -26.59 -7.87 45.71
CA PRO A 234 -26.46 -8.88 44.67
C PRO A 234 -26.31 -8.31 43.24
N LEU A 235 -25.98 -7.02 43.06
CA LEU A 235 -25.76 -6.46 41.73
C LEU A 235 -24.44 -6.97 41.14
N THR A 236 -24.48 -7.36 39.87
CA THR A 236 -23.29 -7.61 39.05
C THR A 236 -23.14 -6.46 38.07
N LEU A 237 -21.96 -5.84 38.05
CA LEU A 237 -21.63 -4.78 37.11
C LEU A 237 -21.05 -5.37 35.82
N GLY A 238 -21.45 -4.81 34.70
CA GLY A 238 -20.93 -5.12 33.37
C GLY A 238 -20.42 -3.84 32.71
N MET A 239 -19.98 -3.94 31.46
CA MET A 239 -19.59 -2.78 30.68
C MET A 239 -20.08 -2.92 29.24
N SER A 240 -20.82 -1.92 28.78
CA SER A 240 -21.21 -1.78 27.37
C SER A 240 -20.32 -0.73 26.70
N ALA A 241 -20.00 -0.91 25.42
CA ALA A 241 -19.20 0.09 24.70
C ALA A 241 -19.59 0.27 23.23
N GLY A 242 -19.45 1.48 22.70
CA GLY A 242 -19.60 1.80 21.28
C GLY A 242 -18.29 2.37 20.75
N GLY A 243 -17.86 1.95 19.55
CA GLY A 243 -16.59 2.35 18.97
C GLY A 243 -16.75 3.03 17.61
N ALA A 244 -15.88 4.00 17.33
CA ALA A 244 -15.70 4.61 16.02
C ALA A 244 -14.21 4.64 15.69
N ALA A 245 -13.86 4.43 14.42
CA ALA A 245 -12.49 4.46 13.96
C ALA A 245 -12.43 5.24 12.65
N SER A 246 -11.35 6.01 12.46
CA SER A 246 -11.11 6.63 11.17
C SER A 246 -10.77 5.55 10.14
N ASP A 247 -11.46 5.60 9.01
CA ASP A 247 -11.34 4.65 7.90
C ASP A 247 -10.23 5.02 6.91
N SER A 248 -9.77 6.28 6.95
CA SER A 248 -8.75 6.81 6.05
C SER A 248 -8.01 8.02 6.67
N PRO A 249 -6.67 8.08 6.60
CA PRO A 249 -5.90 9.28 6.91
C PRO A 249 -6.28 10.54 6.12
N GLN A 250 -6.95 10.40 4.97
CA GLN A 250 -7.41 11.55 4.17
C GLN A 250 -8.73 12.14 4.68
N ARG A 251 -9.46 11.41 5.52
CA ARG A 251 -10.70 11.89 6.13
C ARG A 251 -10.33 12.87 7.24
N GLN A 252 -10.90 14.07 7.22
CA GLN A 252 -10.69 15.09 8.26
C GLN A 252 -11.54 14.79 9.50
N ASP A 253 -11.38 13.60 10.07
CA ASP A 253 -12.07 13.22 11.29
C ASP A 253 -11.50 13.99 12.49
N SER A 254 -12.37 14.61 13.29
CA SER A 254 -12.00 15.16 14.60
C SER A 254 -12.28 14.15 15.71
N PHE A 255 -11.65 14.31 16.87
CA PHE A 255 -11.95 13.52 18.05
C PHE A 255 -13.43 13.65 18.44
N GLU A 256 -13.99 14.86 18.34
CA GLU A 256 -15.39 15.09 18.65
C GLU A 256 -16.35 14.33 17.72
N VAL A 257 -16.04 14.26 16.41
CA VAL A 257 -16.81 13.46 15.44
C VAL A 257 -16.76 11.98 15.81
N LEU A 258 -15.55 11.41 16.00
CA LEU A 258 -15.40 10.00 16.36
C LEU A 258 -16.06 9.67 17.70
N LYS A 259 -15.94 10.55 18.70
CA LYS A 259 -16.61 10.41 19.99
C LYS A 259 -18.12 10.38 19.83
N ASN A 260 -18.70 11.31 19.06
CA ASN A 260 -20.15 11.37 18.84
C ASN A 260 -20.68 10.15 18.07
N GLU A 261 -19.94 9.66 17.06
CA GLU A 261 -20.27 8.41 16.39
C GLU A 261 -20.24 7.22 17.36
N SER A 262 -19.22 7.14 18.21
CA SER A 262 -19.07 6.05 19.19
C SER A 262 -20.19 6.05 20.25
N ASP A 263 -20.64 7.23 20.69
CA ASP A 263 -21.78 7.41 21.59
C ASP A 263 -23.11 7.01 20.92
N GLN A 264 -23.33 7.46 19.67
CA GLN A 264 -24.51 7.06 18.90
C GLN A 264 -24.59 5.55 18.72
N VAL A 265 -23.46 4.89 18.44
CA VAL A 265 -23.37 3.43 18.39
C VAL A 265 -23.86 2.85 19.72
N LEU A 266 -23.29 3.26 20.86
CA LEU A 266 -23.70 2.76 22.18
C LEU A 266 -25.20 2.97 22.46
N HIS A 267 -25.71 4.19 22.27
CA HIS A 267 -27.10 4.56 22.56
C HIS A 267 -28.12 3.80 21.68
N ASN A 268 -27.81 3.59 20.40
CA ASN A 268 -28.66 2.82 19.50
C ASN A 268 -28.82 1.35 19.93
N PHE A 269 -27.89 0.82 20.73
CA PHE A 269 -27.91 -0.56 21.23
C PHE A 269 -28.43 -0.70 22.66
N ALA A 270 -28.33 0.33 23.51
CA ALA A 270 -28.94 0.33 24.86
C ALA A 270 -30.47 0.10 24.83
N LYS A 271 -31.12 0.34 23.68
CA LYS A 271 -32.54 0.02 23.43
C LYS A 271 -32.83 -1.47 23.18
N LYS A 272 -31.81 -2.35 23.13
CA LYS A 272 -31.93 -3.80 22.94
C LYS A 272 -31.48 -4.57 24.21
N PRO A 273 -32.03 -5.75 24.52
CA PRO A 273 -31.84 -6.43 25.81
C PRO A 273 -30.45 -7.05 26.06
N THR A 274 -29.43 -6.77 25.23
CA THR A 274 -28.10 -7.41 25.33
C THR A 274 -27.06 -6.45 25.90
N LYS A 275 -27.02 -6.31 27.24
CA LYS A 275 -25.97 -5.59 27.99
C LYS A 275 -24.60 -6.29 27.86
N GLY A 276 -23.50 -5.55 27.96
CA GLY A 276 -22.14 -6.11 27.99
C GLY A 276 -21.45 -6.35 26.64
N ARG A 277 -21.90 -5.69 25.55
CA ARG A 277 -21.37 -5.87 24.18
C ARG A 277 -20.65 -4.63 23.66
N THR A 278 -19.74 -4.84 22.71
CA THR A 278 -19.07 -3.76 21.96
C THR A 278 -19.44 -3.81 20.49
N ARG A 279 -19.75 -2.65 19.89
CA ARG A 279 -20.08 -2.54 18.46
C ARG A 279 -19.36 -1.35 17.83
N PHE A 280 -19.18 -1.42 16.51
CA PHE A 280 -18.59 -0.37 15.68
C PHE A 280 -19.54 -0.02 14.53
N ASN A 281 -19.40 1.17 13.96
CA ASN A 281 -20.09 1.53 12.71
C ASN A 281 -19.66 0.57 11.58
N PRO A 282 -20.61 -0.09 10.89
CA PRO A 282 -20.27 -1.07 9.86
C PRO A 282 -19.64 -0.38 8.65
N ALA A 283 -18.50 -0.90 8.19
CA ALA A 283 -18.01 -0.60 6.84
C ALA A 283 -18.94 -1.26 5.80
N THR A 284 -19.01 -0.72 4.58
CA THR A 284 -19.74 -1.35 3.48
C THR A 284 -19.13 -2.72 3.15
N GLU A 285 -19.91 -3.78 3.37
CA GLU A 285 -19.51 -5.17 3.19
C GLU A 285 -19.80 -5.65 1.76
N ASN A 286 -18.77 -5.75 0.92
CA ASN A 286 -18.79 -6.68 -0.20
C ASN A 286 -17.58 -7.61 -0.05
N SER A 287 -17.81 -8.88 0.26
CA SER A 287 -16.75 -9.89 0.18
C SER A 287 -16.45 -10.14 -1.31
N PRO A 288 -15.21 -9.93 -1.78
CA PRO A 288 -14.85 -10.22 -3.18
C PRO A 288 -14.90 -11.73 -3.51
N PHE A 289 -15.08 -12.59 -2.49
CA PHE A 289 -15.11 -14.05 -2.59
C PHE A 289 -16.51 -14.65 -2.36
N ALA A 290 -17.56 -13.82 -2.38
CA ALA A 290 -18.92 -14.28 -2.10
C ALA A 290 -19.33 -15.46 -2.99
N ASP A 291 -18.95 -15.42 -4.27
CA ASP A 291 -19.30 -16.42 -5.28
C ASP A 291 -18.35 -17.62 -5.35
N TRP A 292 -17.26 -17.64 -4.58
CA TRP A 292 -16.25 -18.73 -4.64
C TRP A 292 -16.71 -19.98 -3.89
N LEU A 293 -16.21 -21.16 -4.31
CA LEU A 293 -16.39 -22.41 -3.56
C LEU A 293 -15.59 -22.37 -2.24
N VAL A 294 -15.99 -23.19 -1.26
CA VAL A 294 -15.31 -23.25 0.05
C VAL A 294 -13.85 -23.66 -0.09
N GLU A 295 -13.50 -24.54 -1.03
CA GLU A 295 -12.11 -24.93 -1.27
C GLU A 295 -11.24 -23.74 -1.71
N GLY A 296 -11.70 -22.93 -2.68
CA GLY A 296 -10.98 -21.73 -3.11
C GLY A 296 -10.78 -20.72 -1.97
N ARG A 297 -11.78 -20.60 -1.10
CA ARG A 297 -11.74 -19.78 0.12
C ARG A 297 -10.72 -20.28 1.14
N VAL A 298 -10.66 -21.59 1.38
CA VAL A 298 -9.66 -22.24 2.26
C VAL A 298 -8.24 -21.99 1.74
N SER A 299 -8.03 -22.08 0.42
CA SER A 299 -6.73 -21.80 -0.20
C SER A 299 -6.28 -20.36 0.05
N VAL A 300 -7.17 -19.37 -0.09
CA VAL A 300 -6.84 -17.96 0.21
C VAL A 300 -6.51 -17.79 1.69
N GLY A 301 -7.32 -18.35 2.59
CA GLY A 301 -7.09 -18.27 4.03
C GLY A 301 -5.74 -18.86 4.44
N LYS A 302 -5.39 -20.02 3.87
CA LYS A 302 -4.10 -20.67 4.05
C LYS A 302 -2.94 -19.80 3.55
N CYS A 303 -3.02 -19.29 2.33
CA CYS A 303 -1.99 -18.43 1.77
C CYS A 303 -1.80 -17.16 2.63
N LEU A 304 -2.91 -16.55 3.05
CA LEU A 304 -2.89 -15.34 3.89
C LEU A 304 -2.19 -15.62 5.22
N VAL A 305 -2.60 -16.65 5.96
CA VAL A 305 -2.02 -16.99 7.27
C VAL A 305 -0.52 -17.31 7.15
N LEU A 306 -0.11 -18.13 6.17
CA LEU A 306 1.28 -18.53 6.02
C LEU A 306 2.20 -17.39 5.55
N SER A 307 1.69 -16.49 4.70
CA SER A 307 2.46 -15.34 4.20
C SER A 307 2.62 -14.19 5.19
N THR A 308 1.82 -14.17 6.27
CA THR A 308 1.72 -13.04 7.21
C THR A 308 2.03 -13.39 8.67
N ILE A 309 2.66 -14.54 8.95
CA ILE A 309 3.01 -15.00 10.31
C ILE A 309 3.81 -13.95 11.13
N SER A 310 4.53 -13.04 10.45
CA SER A 310 5.26 -11.94 11.08
C SER A 310 4.41 -10.73 11.47
N ASP A 311 3.21 -10.62 10.91
CA ASP A 311 2.37 -9.45 10.99
C ASP A 311 1.44 -9.55 12.21
N CYS A 312 1.16 -8.40 12.81
CA CYS A 312 0.33 -8.36 14.03
C CYS A 312 -1.17 -8.25 13.71
N ALA A 313 -1.54 -8.00 12.45
CA ALA A 313 -2.92 -7.76 12.02
C ALA A 313 -3.07 -8.10 10.53
N PRO A 314 -3.12 -9.38 10.13
CA PRO A 314 -3.11 -9.80 8.72
C PRO A 314 -4.48 -9.84 8.06
N PHE A 315 -5.57 -9.60 8.80
CA PHE A 315 -6.93 -9.68 8.27
C PHE A 315 -7.49 -8.28 7.99
N GLY A 316 -8.32 -8.14 6.96
CA GLY A 316 -9.09 -6.94 6.67
C GLY A 316 -10.26 -6.72 7.65
N ASN A 317 -10.49 -7.65 8.58
CA ASN A 317 -11.47 -7.54 9.65
C ASN A 317 -10.77 -7.35 11.01
N ALA A 318 -11.12 -6.27 11.72
CA ALA A 318 -10.50 -5.90 12.99
C ALA A 318 -10.79 -6.90 14.14
N TRP A 319 -11.94 -7.60 14.10
CA TRP A 319 -12.30 -8.62 15.08
C TRP A 319 -11.49 -9.90 14.92
N LEU A 320 -11.19 -10.30 13.67
CA LEU A 320 -10.31 -11.44 13.40
C LEU A 320 -8.88 -11.14 13.86
N ASN A 321 -8.39 -9.92 13.62
CA ASN A 321 -7.09 -9.47 14.14
C ASN A 321 -7.06 -9.45 15.68
N ALA A 322 -8.15 -9.00 16.33
CA ALA A 322 -8.24 -8.99 17.79
C ALA A 322 -8.24 -10.41 18.37
N LEU A 323 -8.97 -11.34 17.75
CA LEU A 323 -8.94 -12.76 18.12
C LEU A 323 -7.55 -13.37 17.93
N SER A 324 -6.90 -13.08 16.81
CA SER A 324 -5.55 -13.56 16.54
C SER A 324 -4.53 -13.08 17.59
N ALA A 325 -4.58 -11.79 17.95
CA ALA A 325 -3.75 -11.22 19.01
C ALA A 325 -4.06 -11.81 20.39
N LEU A 326 -5.34 -12.05 20.71
CA LEU A 326 -5.75 -12.68 21.96
C LEU A 326 -5.17 -14.10 22.08
N VAL A 327 -5.29 -14.89 21.01
CA VAL A 327 -4.75 -16.26 20.95
C VAL A 327 -3.25 -16.21 21.16
N GLN A 328 -2.55 -15.36 20.39
CA GLN A 328 -1.12 -15.16 20.53
C GLN A 328 -0.67 -14.92 21.98
N GLU A 329 -1.41 -14.11 22.74
CA GLU A 329 -1.13 -13.77 24.13
C GLU A 329 -1.54 -14.86 25.15
N SER A 330 -2.51 -15.70 24.78
CA SER A 330 -3.12 -16.69 25.68
C SER A 330 -2.57 -18.12 25.50
N MET A 331 -1.64 -18.34 24.56
CA MET A 331 -1.07 -19.66 24.24
C MET A 331 -0.10 -20.25 25.31
N SER A 332 -0.14 -19.76 26.54
CA SER A 332 0.64 -20.33 27.67
C SER A 332 0.25 -21.79 27.95
N THR A 333 -1.04 -22.09 27.95
CA THR A 333 -1.57 -23.46 28.00
C THR A 333 -2.78 -23.61 27.06
N PRO A 334 -2.97 -24.76 26.37
CA PRO A 334 -4.11 -24.95 25.47
C PRO A 334 -5.48 -24.80 26.15
N SER A 335 -5.59 -25.18 27.42
CA SER A 335 -6.84 -25.06 28.19
C SER A 335 -7.19 -23.61 28.53
N GLU A 336 -6.22 -22.77 28.91
CA GLU A 336 -6.44 -21.34 29.15
C GLU A 336 -6.78 -20.60 27.85
N ALA A 337 -6.09 -20.93 26.76
CA ALA A 337 -6.39 -20.41 25.44
C ALA A 337 -7.83 -20.74 25.03
N HIS A 338 -8.28 -21.98 25.23
CA HIS A 338 -9.64 -22.41 24.91
C HIS A 338 -10.71 -21.57 25.63
N VAL A 339 -10.52 -21.28 26.92
CA VAL A 339 -11.45 -20.47 27.72
C VAL A 339 -11.49 -19.03 27.22
N ALA A 340 -10.32 -18.42 26.97
CA ALA A 340 -10.22 -17.05 26.47
C ALA A 340 -10.86 -16.89 25.08
N ILE A 341 -10.58 -17.82 24.16
CA ILE A 341 -11.16 -17.85 22.81
C ILE A 341 -12.68 -17.96 22.89
N SER A 342 -13.19 -18.89 23.70
CA SER A 342 -14.63 -19.14 23.82
C SER A 342 -15.38 -17.94 24.41
N ASP A 343 -14.82 -17.28 25.43
CA ASP A 343 -15.41 -16.04 25.97
C ASP A 343 -15.38 -14.91 24.93
N PHE A 344 -14.27 -14.73 24.19
CA PHE A 344 -14.16 -13.68 23.18
C PHE A 344 -15.15 -13.85 22.04
N ILE A 345 -15.31 -15.08 21.50
CA ILE A 345 -16.27 -15.37 20.43
C ILE A 345 -17.71 -15.18 20.92
N THR A 346 -18.00 -15.58 22.17
CA THR A 346 -19.30 -15.34 22.80
C THR A 346 -19.58 -13.84 22.94
N TRP A 347 -18.56 -13.06 23.31
CA TRP A 347 -18.65 -11.60 23.43
C TRP A 347 -18.85 -10.89 22.09
N MET A 348 -18.13 -11.31 21.04
CA MET A 348 -18.31 -10.83 19.66
C MET A 348 -19.77 -10.99 19.22
N GLY A 349 -20.46 -12.01 19.71
CA GLY A 349 -21.89 -12.21 19.45
C GLY A 349 -22.16 -12.66 18.02
N ALA A 350 -21.21 -13.40 17.43
CA ALA A 350 -21.34 -14.07 16.14
C ALA A 350 -22.46 -15.13 16.20
N ALA A 351 -23.70 -14.66 16.20
CA ALA A 351 -24.89 -15.47 16.23
C ALA A 351 -25.22 -15.88 14.79
N GLY A 352 -24.70 -17.03 14.36
CA GLY A 352 -25.30 -17.94 13.37
C GLY A 352 -25.80 -17.39 12.02
N ASN A 353 -25.54 -16.13 11.68
CA ASN A 353 -25.89 -15.58 10.38
C ASN A 353 -24.76 -15.90 9.41
N VAL A 354 -25.13 -16.60 8.33
CA VAL A 354 -24.24 -16.99 7.23
C VAL A 354 -23.74 -15.73 6.53
N ALA A 355 -22.65 -15.15 7.04
CA ALA A 355 -21.91 -14.13 6.33
C ALA A 355 -20.97 -14.78 5.31
N PRO A 356 -20.69 -14.15 4.17
CA PRO A 356 -19.63 -14.60 3.29
C PRO A 356 -18.29 -14.56 4.04
N MET A 357 -17.38 -15.49 3.76
CA MET A 357 -16.05 -15.49 4.39
C MET A 357 -15.34 -14.15 4.12
N HIS A 358 -14.69 -13.58 5.14
CA HIS A 358 -14.16 -12.23 5.12
C HIS A 358 -12.61 -12.16 5.17
N LEU A 359 -11.92 -13.26 4.86
CA LEU A 359 -10.45 -13.30 4.76
C LEU A 359 -9.95 -12.42 3.60
N SER A 360 -9.74 -11.16 3.92
CA SER A 360 -9.04 -10.15 3.13
C SER A 360 -7.79 -9.74 3.90
N ALA A 361 -6.80 -9.15 3.24
CA ALA A 361 -5.71 -8.49 3.96
C ALA A 361 -6.11 -7.06 4.35
N PRO A 362 -5.45 -6.44 5.33
CA PRO A 362 -5.62 -5.03 5.58
C PRO A 362 -5.16 -4.27 4.33
N PRO A 363 -5.85 -3.18 3.99
CA PRO A 363 -5.45 -2.40 2.83
C PRO A 363 -4.08 -1.76 3.05
N GLU A 364 -3.14 -2.00 2.13
CA GLU A 364 -1.79 -1.41 2.17
C GLU A 364 -1.79 0.11 1.94
N LYS A 365 -2.90 0.66 1.42
CA LYS A 365 -3.09 2.09 1.15
C LYS A 365 -4.38 2.58 1.78
N ALA A 366 -4.30 3.81 2.27
CA ALA A 366 -5.27 4.65 2.97
C ALA A 366 -6.71 4.78 2.39
N SER A 367 -7.06 4.07 1.30
CA SER A 367 -8.29 4.27 0.53
C SER A 367 -9.34 3.16 0.65
N GLN A 368 -9.08 2.08 1.39
CA GLN A 368 -10.05 1.01 1.64
C GLN A 368 -10.28 0.89 3.16
N SER A 369 -11.54 0.74 3.57
CA SER A 369 -11.93 0.68 4.97
C SER A 369 -11.72 -0.74 5.54
N VAL A 370 -11.10 -0.85 6.72
CA VAL A 370 -11.06 -2.09 7.50
C VAL A 370 -12.48 -2.46 7.96
N SER A 371 -12.89 -3.71 7.80
CA SER A 371 -14.18 -4.18 8.30
C SER A 371 -14.20 -4.22 9.83
N THR A 372 -15.23 -3.63 10.40
CA THR A 372 -15.48 -3.48 11.84
C THR A 372 -16.72 -4.26 12.28
N THR A 373 -17.36 -5.01 11.37
CA THR A 373 -18.53 -5.82 11.67
C THR A 373 -18.13 -7.07 12.45
N ALA A 374 -18.85 -7.31 13.54
CA ALA A 374 -18.68 -8.47 14.40
C ALA A 374 -19.37 -9.72 13.79
N SER A 375 -19.06 -9.99 12.52
CA SER A 375 -19.60 -11.09 11.73
C SER A 375 -18.45 -11.89 11.12
N ALA A 376 -18.46 -13.21 11.37
CA ALA A 376 -17.41 -14.13 10.93
C ALA A 376 -17.99 -15.54 10.79
N THR A 377 -17.58 -16.27 9.77
CA THR A 377 -17.86 -17.72 9.65
C THR A 377 -17.01 -18.51 10.64
N ALA A 378 -17.36 -19.77 10.90
CA ALA A 378 -16.50 -20.64 11.72
C ALA A 378 -15.10 -20.82 11.10
N LEU A 379 -15.02 -20.80 9.76
CA LEU A 379 -13.76 -20.87 9.04
C LEU A 379 -12.90 -19.60 9.23
N ASP A 380 -13.50 -18.40 9.21
CA ASP A 380 -12.79 -17.14 9.49
C ASP A 380 -12.16 -17.17 10.90
N LEU A 381 -12.94 -17.61 11.89
CA LEU A 381 -12.48 -17.75 13.29
C LEU A 381 -11.34 -18.76 13.38
N ALA A 382 -11.46 -19.91 12.69
CA ALA A 382 -10.43 -20.93 12.68
C ALA A 382 -9.10 -20.43 12.11
N PHE A 383 -9.11 -19.67 11.00
CA PHE A 383 -7.91 -19.07 10.43
C PHE A 383 -7.30 -17.98 11.32
N ALA A 384 -8.13 -17.16 11.97
CA ALA A 384 -7.64 -16.16 12.93
C ALA A 384 -6.95 -16.80 14.15
N ILE A 385 -7.52 -17.90 14.67
CA ILE A 385 -6.94 -18.69 15.75
C ILE A 385 -5.64 -19.34 15.29
N ALA A 386 -5.65 -20.01 14.14
CA ALA A 386 -4.46 -20.65 13.58
C ALA A 386 -3.30 -19.66 13.37
N HIS A 387 -3.61 -18.46 12.85
CA HIS A 387 -2.62 -17.39 12.73
C HIS A 387 -2.03 -17.01 14.10
N GLY A 388 -2.87 -16.80 15.12
CA GLY A 388 -2.39 -16.44 16.47
C GLY A 388 -1.48 -17.50 17.10
N ILE A 389 -1.79 -18.78 16.87
CA ILE A 389 -0.95 -19.91 17.29
C ILE A 389 0.40 -19.85 16.57
N LEU A 390 0.41 -19.78 15.24
CA LEU A 390 1.63 -19.79 14.45
C LEU A 390 2.53 -18.58 14.74
N VAL A 391 1.97 -17.39 14.98
CA VAL A 391 2.74 -16.20 15.38
C VAL A 391 3.39 -16.39 16.75
N ASN A 392 2.67 -16.99 17.72
CA ASN A 392 3.24 -17.30 19.04
C ASN A 392 4.39 -18.31 18.91
N SER A 393 4.17 -19.41 18.19
CA SER A 393 5.18 -20.44 17.92
C SER A 393 6.40 -19.87 17.22
N ALA A 394 6.22 -19.01 16.21
CA ALA A 394 7.29 -18.30 15.52
C ALA A 394 8.09 -17.40 16.47
N ARG A 395 7.45 -16.58 17.30
CA ARG A 395 8.15 -15.70 18.26
C ARG A 395 8.95 -16.48 19.31
N ASN A 396 8.46 -17.66 19.68
CA ASN A 396 9.10 -18.53 20.67
C ASN A 396 10.04 -19.56 20.04
N ALA A 397 10.25 -19.53 18.72
CA ALA A 397 11.05 -20.48 17.96
C ALA A 397 10.65 -21.96 18.20
N VAL A 398 9.35 -22.21 18.38
CA VAL A 398 8.77 -23.55 18.57
C VAL A 398 8.23 -24.02 17.22
N GLU A 399 8.70 -25.17 16.73
CA GLU A 399 8.09 -25.82 15.57
C GLU A 399 6.66 -26.24 15.93
N GLN A 400 5.68 -25.84 15.13
CA GLN A 400 4.27 -26.12 15.37
C GLN A 400 3.54 -26.29 14.05
N THR A 401 2.79 -27.38 13.92
CA THR A 401 1.79 -27.54 12.87
C THR A 401 0.40 -27.29 13.44
N VAL A 402 -0.44 -26.55 12.69
CA VAL A 402 -1.84 -26.31 13.05
C VAL A 402 -2.76 -26.98 12.03
N THR A 403 -3.75 -27.73 12.52
CA THR A 403 -4.72 -28.44 11.69
C THR A 403 -6.11 -27.82 11.87
N ILE A 404 -6.73 -27.40 10.76
CA ILE A 404 -8.12 -26.93 10.73
C ILE A 404 -9.00 -28.02 10.10
N LYS A 405 -9.97 -28.53 10.85
CA LYS A 405 -11.03 -29.43 10.34
C LYS A 405 -12.29 -28.60 10.08
N TYR A 406 -12.92 -28.69 8.92
CA TYR A 406 -14.04 -27.83 8.53
C TYR A 406 -15.10 -28.53 7.67
N SER A 407 -16.34 -28.05 7.73
CA SER A 407 -17.46 -28.54 6.91
C SER A 407 -17.41 -27.98 5.48
N ARG A 408 -18.01 -28.69 4.52
CA ARG A 408 -18.05 -28.26 3.11
C ARG A 408 -18.78 -26.94 2.86
N ASP A 409 -19.57 -26.45 3.80
CA ASP A 409 -20.25 -25.14 3.76
C ASP A 409 -19.51 -24.03 4.53
N GLY A 410 -18.39 -24.36 5.19
CA GLY A 410 -17.58 -23.43 5.99
C GLY A 410 -18.23 -22.96 7.30
N GLN A 411 -19.41 -23.48 7.66
CA GLN A 411 -20.17 -23.07 8.85
C GLN A 411 -19.68 -23.75 10.13
N SER A 412 -18.93 -24.83 10.00
CA SER A 412 -18.42 -25.64 11.10
C SER A 412 -16.91 -25.79 10.96
N ALA A 413 -16.15 -25.50 12.02
CA ALA A 413 -14.70 -25.63 12.02
C ALA A 413 -14.14 -25.94 13.41
N ALA A 414 -12.97 -26.56 13.45
CA ALA A 414 -12.22 -26.86 14.66
C ALA A 414 -10.71 -26.75 14.40
N VAL A 415 -9.96 -26.32 15.42
CA VAL A 415 -8.51 -26.08 15.36
C VAL A 415 -7.80 -27.00 16.34
N PHE A 416 -6.79 -27.71 15.82
CA PHE A 416 -5.99 -28.69 16.53
C PHE A 416 -4.50 -28.35 16.41
N LEU A 417 -3.74 -28.67 17.47
CA LEU A 417 -2.28 -28.70 17.45
C LEU A 417 -1.78 -30.03 16.87
N GLU A 418 -0.47 -30.13 16.66
CA GLU A 418 0.21 -31.31 16.09
C GLU A 418 0.02 -32.60 16.92
N ASP A 419 -0.15 -32.49 18.23
CA ASP A 419 -0.45 -33.59 19.15
C ASP A 419 -1.94 -33.97 19.20
N GLU A 420 -2.75 -33.48 18.25
CA GLU A 420 -4.21 -33.55 18.21
C GLU A 420 -4.91 -32.86 19.40
N THR A 421 -4.21 -32.03 20.18
CA THR A 421 -4.84 -31.21 21.22
C THR A 421 -5.80 -30.20 20.57
N LYS A 422 -7.08 -30.29 20.94
CA LYS A 422 -8.12 -29.39 20.44
C LYS A 422 -8.07 -28.04 21.16
N VAL A 423 -7.81 -26.97 20.41
CA VAL A 423 -7.76 -25.59 20.94
C VAL A 423 -9.14 -24.93 20.87
N TRP A 424 -9.90 -25.17 19.79
CA TRP A 424 -11.23 -24.59 19.60
C TRP A 424 -12.10 -25.43 18.65
N SER A 425 -13.42 -25.36 18.80
CA SER A 425 -14.40 -25.96 17.87
C SER A 425 -15.73 -25.22 17.91
N SER A 426 -16.39 -25.08 16.76
CA SER A 426 -17.79 -24.64 16.65
C SER A 426 -18.80 -25.79 16.53
N VAL A 427 -18.36 -27.05 16.37
CA VAL A 427 -19.19 -28.14 15.80
C VAL A 427 -19.71 -29.15 16.85
N ILE A 428 -20.96 -29.60 16.65
CA ILE A 428 -21.72 -30.59 17.46
C ILE A 428 -21.77 -32.01 16.81
N SER A 429 -21.29 -32.19 15.56
CA SER A 429 -21.17 -33.48 14.85
C SER A 429 -19.89 -33.57 14.01
N GLU A 430 -19.05 -34.59 14.25
CA GLU A 430 -17.73 -34.78 13.61
C GLU A 430 -17.78 -35.57 12.29
N LYS A 431 -18.96 -35.85 11.74
CA LYS A 431 -19.07 -36.61 10.48
C LYS A 431 -18.83 -35.69 9.27
N ASP A 432 -17.98 -36.14 8.35
CA ASP A 432 -17.70 -35.52 7.04
C ASP A 432 -16.99 -34.14 7.04
N LEU A 433 -15.99 -33.95 7.91
CA LEU A 433 -15.12 -32.77 7.91
C LEU A 433 -13.93 -32.94 6.94
N ALA A 434 -13.67 -31.93 6.13
CA ALA A 434 -12.43 -31.77 5.36
C ALA A 434 -11.31 -31.21 6.26
N THR A 435 -10.05 -31.38 5.86
CA THR A 435 -8.89 -30.98 6.65
C THR A 435 -7.97 -30.06 5.86
N CYS A 436 -7.53 -28.98 6.52
CA CYS A 436 -6.49 -28.08 6.05
C CYS A 436 -5.34 -28.08 7.06
N ILE A 437 -4.11 -28.29 6.58
CA ILE A 437 -2.90 -28.31 7.41
C ILE A 437 -2.10 -27.04 7.15
N LEU A 438 -1.62 -26.41 8.22
CA LEU A 438 -0.85 -25.16 8.22
C LEU A 438 0.48 -25.42 8.95
N PRO A 439 1.57 -25.76 8.22
CA PRO A 439 2.88 -26.00 8.81
C PRO A 439 3.61 -24.67 9.10
N LEU A 440 4.35 -24.59 10.21
CA LEU A 440 5.36 -23.55 10.42
C LEU A 440 6.67 -23.98 9.72
N PRO A 441 7.20 -23.24 8.73
CA PRO A 441 8.39 -23.66 7.99
C PRO A 441 9.66 -23.59 8.85
N LYS A 442 10.68 -24.39 8.51
CA LYS A 442 11.95 -24.47 9.26
C LYS A 442 12.90 -23.35 8.87
N ARG A 443 13.74 -22.90 9.82
CA ARG A 443 14.81 -21.92 9.57
C ARG A 443 16.14 -22.61 9.33
N THR A 444 16.87 -22.14 8.32
CA THR A 444 18.22 -22.60 7.99
C THR A 444 19.34 -21.86 8.74
N SER A 445 19.05 -20.70 9.37
CA SER A 445 20.02 -19.87 10.08
C SER A 445 19.47 -19.30 11.40
N THR A 446 20.28 -19.36 12.47
CA THR A 446 19.96 -18.96 13.84
C THR A 446 20.43 -17.55 14.21
N SER A 447 21.06 -16.80 13.29
CA SER A 447 21.88 -15.63 13.66
C SER A 447 21.10 -14.38 14.10
N ASP A 448 19.80 -14.31 13.89
CA ASP A 448 18.96 -13.24 14.47
C ASP A 448 17.58 -13.78 14.87
N LEU A 449 17.38 -13.99 16.17
CA LEU A 449 16.07 -14.33 16.75
C LEU A 449 15.06 -13.16 16.65
N ARG A 450 15.51 -11.96 16.27
CA ARG A 450 14.70 -10.74 16.17
C ARG A 450 14.20 -10.44 14.77
N THR A 451 14.75 -11.06 13.72
CA THR A 451 14.23 -10.90 12.36
C THR A 451 12.94 -11.72 12.23
N PRO A 452 11.87 -11.15 11.65
CA PRO A 452 10.63 -11.89 11.40
C PRO A 452 10.89 -13.12 10.52
N TYR A 453 10.10 -14.19 10.67
CA TYR A 453 10.13 -15.32 9.74
C TYR A 453 9.89 -14.77 8.33
N GLY A 454 10.85 -14.94 7.41
CA GLY A 454 10.66 -14.53 6.03
C GLY A 454 9.75 -15.54 5.34
N ALA A 455 8.46 -15.25 5.14
CA ALA A 455 7.55 -16.21 4.50
C ALA A 455 7.97 -16.56 3.07
N ALA A 456 7.57 -17.74 2.60
CA ALA A 456 7.65 -18.08 1.18
C ALA A 456 6.79 -17.08 0.38
N ARG A 457 7.37 -16.43 -0.62
CA ARG A 457 6.67 -15.39 -1.40
C ARG A 457 6.60 -15.75 -2.88
N ALA A 458 5.55 -15.25 -3.51
CA ALA A 458 5.33 -15.34 -4.94
C ALA A 458 5.49 -13.97 -5.62
N VAL A 459 5.85 -13.95 -6.90
CA VAL A 459 5.67 -12.78 -7.77
C VAL A 459 4.46 -13.03 -8.65
N LEU A 460 3.59 -12.04 -8.77
CA LEU A 460 2.50 -12.06 -9.74
C LEU A 460 2.81 -11.10 -10.89
N ILE A 461 3.00 -11.64 -12.08
CA ILE A 461 3.05 -10.88 -13.33
C ILE A 461 1.62 -10.79 -13.85
N LYS A 462 1.07 -9.58 -13.83
CA LYS A 462 -0.31 -9.32 -14.19
C LYS A 462 -0.37 -8.51 -15.48
N ILE A 463 -0.94 -9.10 -16.53
CA ILE A 463 -1.11 -8.46 -17.83
C ILE A 463 -2.46 -7.75 -17.87
N GLY A 464 -2.42 -6.42 -17.94
CA GLY A 464 -3.59 -5.54 -17.90
C GLY A 464 -3.93 -4.98 -16.51
N HIS A 465 -4.87 -4.05 -16.47
CA HIS A 465 -5.12 -3.15 -15.31
C HIS A 465 -6.34 -3.51 -14.44
N SER A 466 -6.96 -4.68 -14.63
CA SER A 466 -8.12 -5.10 -13.81
C SER A 466 -7.81 -5.17 -12.31
N PRO A 467 -8.77 -4.90 -11.39
CA PRO A 467 -8.51 -5.05 -9.96
C PRO A 467 -8.23 -6.50 -9.59
N LEU A 468 -7.38 -6.73 -8.58
CA LEU A 468 -7.10 -8.06 -8.04
C LEU A 468 -8.21 -8.48 -7.08
N PRO A 469 -8.86 -9.65 -7.29
CA PRO A 469 -9.87 -10.15 -6.35
C PRO A 469 -9.23 -10.81 -5.11
N VAL A 470 -7.93 -11.11 -5.14
CA VAL A 470 -7.16 -11.66 -4.01
C VAL A 470 -6.28 -10.59 -3.36
N PRO A 471 -5.91 -10.73 -2.08
CA PRO A 471 -5.10 -9.72 -1.41
C PRO A 471 -3.70 -9.57 -2.03
N ALA A 472 -3.26 -8.32 -2.22
CA ALA A 472 -1.96 -8.02 -2.82
C ALA A 472 -0.77 -8.52 -1.98
N CYS A 473 -0.92 -8.54 -0.66
CA CYS A 473 0.11 -8.98 0.28
C CYS A 473 0.53 -10.44 0.13
N LEU A 474 -0.27 -11.27 -0.57
CA LEU A 474 0.10 -12.65 -0.92
C LEU A 474 1.33 -12.72 -1.84
N PHE A 475 1.65 -11.61 -2.50
CA PHE A 475 2.78 -11.50 -3.42
C PHE A 475 3.86 -10.61 -2.82
N SER A 476 5.12 -10.99 -3.04
CA SER A 476 6.27 -10.14 -2.78
C SER A 476 6.31 -8.91 -3.69
N GLU A 477 5.83 -9.08 -4.92
CA GLU A 477 5.73 -8.02 -5.91
C GLU A 477 4.64 -8.37 -6.92
N ILE A 478 3.88 -7.36 -7.33
CA ILE A 478 2.95 -7.44 -8.47
C ILE A 478 3.55 -6.59 -9.59
N ILE A 479 3.98 -7.26 -10.66
CA ILE A 479 4.54 -6.62 -11.84
C ILE A 479 3.41 -6.49 -12.87
N VAL A 480 2.96 -5.26 -13.11
CA VAL A 480 1.89 -4.99 -14.07
C VAL A 480 2.48 -4.74 -15.46
N VAL A 481 2.11 -5.60 -16.41
CA VAL A 481 2.41 -5.45 -17.84
C VAL A 481 1.28 -4.65 -18.49
N ASP A 482 1.63 -3.56 -19.16
CA ASP A 482 0.67 -2.67 -19.80
C ASP A 482 0.19 -3.24 -21.14
N ASP A 483 -1.11 -3.48 -21.27
CA ASP A 483 -1.73 -4.08 -22.46
C ASP A 483 -2.29 -3.04 -23.46
N ARG A 484 -2.25 -1.74 -23.10
CA ARG A 484 -2.76 -0.65 -23.94
C ARG A 484 -2.02 -0.48 -25.28
N PRO A 485 -0.68 -0.60 -25.35
CA PRO A 485 0.04 -0.54 -26.63
C PRO A 485 -0.44 -1.60 -27.63
N THR A 486 -0.77 -2.80 -27.13
CA THR A 486 -1.23 -3.94 -27.94
C THR A 486 -2.66 -3.71 -28.45
N ARG A 487 -3.57 -3.18 -27.59
CA ARG A 487 -4.98 -2.90 -27.94
C ARG A 487 -5.15 -1.84 -29.05
N GLY A 488 -4.23 -0.88 -29.15
CA GLY A 488 -4.34 0.29 -30.03
C GLY A 488 -3.63 0.20 -31.39
N GLY A 489 -2.92 -0.90 -31.67
CA GLY A 489 -2.17 -1.03 -32.92
C GLY A 489 -1.13 -2.15 -33.00
N CYS A 490 -1.28 -3.30 -32.32
CA CYS A 490 -0.35 -4.44 -32.40
C CYS A 490 1.12 -4.12 -32.01
N LEU A 491 1.34 -3.20 -31.06
CA LEU A 491 2.69 -3.00 -30.51
C LEU A 491 3.05 -4.16 -29.56
N PRO A 492 4.31 -4.63 -29.55
CA PRO A 492 4.76 -5.63 -28.59
C PRO A 492 4.75 -5.07 -27.16
N ASP A 493 4.74 -5.94 -26.14
CA ASP A 493 4.88 -5.55 -24.74
C ASP A 493 6.35 -5.33 -24.34
N PHE A 494 6.58 -4.54 -23.28
CA PHE A 494 7.93 -4.23 -22.78
C PHE A 494 8.45 -5.30 -21.82
N TRP A 495 8.81 -6.46 -22.38
CA TRP A 495 9.24 -7.60 -21.59
C TRP A 495 10.54 -7.34 -20.82
N GLU A 496 11.45 -6.51 -21.32
CA GLU A 496 12.75 -6.28 -20.70
C GLU A 496 12.63 -5.76 -19.25
N VAL A 497 11.78 -4.76 -18.99
CA VAL A 497 11.55 -4.24 -17.63
C VAL A 497 10.90 -5.29 -16.73
N THR A 498 9.93 -6.03 -17.27
CA THR A 498 9.22 -7.06 -16.51
C THR A 498 10.18 -8.14 -16.02
N ILE A 499 11.05 -8.63 -16.91
CA ILE A 499 12.07 -9.62 -16.58
C ILE A 499 13.14 -9.04 -15.65
N ALA A 500 13.62 -7.82 -15.89
CA ALA A 500 14.62 -7.18 -15.03
C ALA A 500 14.12 -6.99 -13.59
N ARG A 501 12.85 -6.58 -13.43
CA ARG A 501 12.19 -6.51 -12.11
C ARG A 501 12.09 -7.88 -11.45
N LEU A 502 11.68 -8.89 -12.19
CA LEU A 502 11.60 -10.26 -11.68
C LEU A 502 12.96 -10.78 -11.20
N ILE A 503 14.02 -10.64 -12.01
CA ILE A 503 15.38 -11.04 -11.67
C ILE A 503 15.84 -10.30 -10.41
N THR A 504 15.67 -8.97 -10.38
CA THR A 504 16.05 -8.14 -9.24
C THR A 504 15.33 -8.58 -7.97
N ARG A 505 14.02 -8.83 -8.04
CA ARG A 505 13.23 -9.27 -6.89
C ARG A 505 13.69 -10.63 -6.38
N MET A 506 13.83 -11.61 -7.27
CA MET A 506 14.26 -12.96 -6.92
C MET A 506 15.68 -12.99 -6.33
N HIS A 507 16.57 -12.12 -6.79
CA HIS A 507 17.93 -12.00 -6.24
C HIS A 507 17.97 -11.24 -4.90
N SER A 508 17.12 -10.21 -4.74
CA SER A 508 17.01 -9.44 -3.49
C SER A 508 16.33 -10.21 -2.35
N ASP A 509 15.46 -11.15 -2.69
CA ASP A 509 14.69 -11.96 -1.76
C ASP A 509 14.79 -13.45 -2.13
N PRO A 510 15.68 -14.21 -1.47
CA PRO A 510 15.86 -15.63 -1.74
C PRO A 510 14.60 -16.48 -1.47
N ASN A 511 13.63 -15.98 -0.71
CA ASN A 511 12.35 -16.68 -0.45
C ASN A 511 11.31 -16.44 -1.55
N THR A 512 11.61 -15.59 -2.54
CA THR A 512 10.78 -15.42 -3.73
C THR A 512 11.03 -16.59 -4.69
N CYS A 513 10.25 -17.65 -4.52
CA CYS A 513 10.49 -18.93 -5.18
C CYS A 513 9.47 -19.26 -6.28
N LEU A 514 8.35 -18.56 -6.33
CA LEU A 514 7.21 -18.88 -7.19
C LEU A 514 6.87 -17.69 -8.09
N VAL A 515 6.60 -17.97 -9.37
CA VAL A 515 6.20 -16.93 -10.34
C VAL A 515 4.90 -17.32 -11.01
N PHE A 516 3.91 -16.44 -10.89
CA PHE A 516 2.60 -16.61 -11.51
C PHE A 516 2.40 -15.57 -12.59
N VAL A 517 1.83 -15.98 -13.72
CA VAL A 517 1.47 -15.08 -14.82
C VAL A 517 -0.02 -15.17 -15.09
N MET A 518 -0.71 -14.03 -15.07
CA MET A 518 -2.15 -13.94 -15.26
C MET A 518 -2.58 -12.70 -16.06
N GLY A 519 -3.82 -12.72 -16.54
CA GLY A 519 -4.43 -11.63 -17.30
C GLY A 519 -4.64 -12.01 -18.75
N ASN A 520 -4.66 -11.03 -19.64
CA ASN A 520 -4.78 -11.30 -21.07
C ASN A 520 -3.41 -11.71 -21.65
N LEU A 521 -3.13 -13.01 -21.65
CA LEU A 521 -1.84 -13.57 -22.10
C LEU A 521 -1.52 -13.24 -23.57
N GLU A 522 -2.54 -13.00 -24.41
CA GLU A 522 -2.34 -12.61 -25.81
C GLU A 522 -1.75 -11.20 -25.93
N HIS A 523 -2.11 -10.30 -25.01
CA HIS A 523 -1.60 -8.92 -25.03
C HIS A 523 -0.18 -8.75 -24.48
N GLY A 524 0.34 -9.73 -23.71
CA GLY A 524 1.70 -9.75 -23.16
C GLY A 524 2.56 -10.88 -23.74
N GLY A 525 2.39 -11.14 -25.04
CA GLY A 525 2.94 -12.31 -25.72
C GLY A 525 4.46 -12.43 -25.64
N GLU A 526 5.20 -11.31 -25.67
CA GLU A 526 6.67 -11.33 -25.60
C GLU A 526 7.16 -11.68 -24.19
N THR A 527 6.59 -11.05 -23.16
CA THR A 527 6.87 -11.39 -21.76
C THR A 527 6.61 -12.87 -21.53
N VAL A 528 5.46 -13.40 -21.99
CA VAL A 528 5.11 -14.81 -21.82
C VAL A 528 6.08 -15.73 -22.57
N ALA A 529 6.44 -15.39 -23.80
CA ALA A 529 7.38 -16.17 -24.60
C ALA A 529 8.77 -16.23 -23.93
N LYS A 530 9.28 -15.08 -23.47
CA LYS A 530 10.59 -14.98 -22.81
C LYS A 530 10.62 -15.70 -21.47
N LEU A 531 9.56 -15.60 -20.66
CA LEU A 531 9.45 -16.38 -19.42
C LEU A 531 9.50 -17.89 -19.69
N LYS A 532 8.80 -18.37 -20.72
CA LYS A 532 8.81 -19.80 -21.11
C LYS A 532 10.18 -20.23 -21.64
N GLU A 533 10.85 -19.37 -22.39
CA GLU A 533 12.21 -19.59 -22.90
C GLU A 533 13.20 -19.72 -21.73
N PHE A 534 13.21 -18.75 -20.81
CA PHE A 534 14.07 -18.76 -19.63
C PHE A 534 13.76 -19.92 -18.69
N SER A 535 12.48 -20.29 -18.48
CA SER A 535 12.15 -21.47 -17.65
C SER A 535 12.70 -22.79 -18.21
N LYS A 536 13.03 -22.82 -19.52
CA LYS A 536 13.65 -23.98 -20.19
C LYS A 536 15.17 -23.81 -20.35
N ASN A 537 15.77 -22.83 -19.70
CA ASN A 537 17.17 -22.44 -19.86
C ASN A 537 17.57 -22.10 -21.32
N GLN A 538 16.66 -21.51 -22.09
CA GLN A 538 16.89 -21.04 -23.46
C GLN A 538 17.02 -19.51 -23.49
N GLY A 539 17.65 -18.95 -24.53
CA GLY A 539 17.76 -17.49 -24.72
C GLY A 539 18.66 -16.78 -23.71
N ILE A 540 19.55 -17.51 -23.03
CA ILE A 540 20.45 -16.99 -22.01
C ILE A 540 21.81 -16.73 -22.64
N ASP A 541 22.01 -15.51 -23.13
CA ASP A 541 23.26 -15.03 -23.72
C ASP A 541 23.66 -13.66 -23.13
N GLU A 542 24.91 -13.27 -23.37
CA GLU A 542 25.47 -12.00 -22.88
C GLU A 542 24.74 -10.79 -23.49
N GLU A 543 24.25 -10.90 -24.72
CA GLU A 543 23.48 -9.84 -25.37
C GLU A 543 22.15 -9.58 -24.62
N THR A 544 21.42 -10.63 -24.29
CA THR A 544 20.17 -10.59 -23.54
C THR A 544 20.38 -10.08 -22.12
N ALA A 545 21.44 -10.53 -21.44
CA ALA A 545 21.79 -10.05 -20.11
C ALA A 545 22.12 -8.54 -20.12
N SER A 546 22.93 -8.10 -21.09
CA SER A 546 23.26 -6.69 -21.29
C SER A 546 22.01 -5.83 -21.50
N ARG A 547 21.08 -6.29 -22.34
CA ARG A 547 19.81 -5.59 -22.60
C ARG A 547 18.92 -5.42 -21.37
N LEU A 548 18.95 -6.39 -20.47
CA LEU A 548 18.21 -6.36 -19.20
C LEU A 548 18.93 -5.52 -18.12
N ALA A 549 20.13 -5.02 -18.42
CA ALA A 549 21.02 -4.38 -17.46
C ALA A 549 21.34 -5.27 -16.24
N VAL A 550 21.48 -6.58 -16.46
CA VAL A 550 21.85 -7.58 -15.44
C VAL A 550 23.03 -8.42 -15.91
N THR A 551 23.64 -9.19 -15.01
CA THR A 551 24.74 -10.11 -15.40
C THR A 551 24.18 -11.41 -15.98
N ALA A 552 24.92 -12.05 -16.90
CA ALA A 552 24.57 -13.37 -17.41
C ALA A 552 24.56 -14.46 -16.31
N ALA A 553 25.23 -14.22 -15.18
CA ALA A 553 25.16 -15.09 -14.00
C ALA A 553 23.81 -14.96 -13.28
N MET A 554 23.34 -13.73 -13.03
CA MET A 554 22.02 -13.48 -12.42
C MET A 554 20.88 -14.02 -13.30
N LEU A 555 21.00 -13.86 -14.62
CA LEU A 555 20.02 -14.39 -15.58
C LEU A 555 19.97 -15.93 -15.53
N ARG A 556 21.13 -16.60 -15.51
CA ARG A 556 21.22 -18.08 -15.37
C ARG A 556 20.65 -18.59 -14.05
N GLU A 557 20.99 -17.93 -12.94
CA GLU A 557 20.46 -18.30 -11.62
C GLU A 557 18.93 -18.18 -11.59
N THR A 558 18.41 -17.07 -12.11
CA THR A 558 16.95 -16.84 -12.19
C THR A 558 16.27 -17.87 -13.07
N ALA A 559 16.82 -18.16 -14.26
CA ALA A 559 16.30 -19.21 -15.15
C ALA A 559 16.25 -20.59 -14.48
N GLY A 560 17.31 -20.96 -13.74
CA GLY A 560 17.34 -22.19 -12.95
C GLY A 560 16.26 -22.23 -11.86
N ARG A 561 15.96 -21.09 -11.24
CA ARG A 561 14.88 -20.97 -10.23
C ARG A 561 13.48 -20.94 -10.83
N LEU A 562 13.32 -20.50 -12.08
CA LEU A 562 12.04 -20.51 -12.80
C LEU A 562 11.64 -21.90 -13.29
N ASN A 563 12.60 -22.79 -13.50
CA ASN A 563 12.34 -24.14 -13.96
C ASN A 563 11.37 -24.86 -13.00
N GLU A 564 10.28 -25.40 -13.55
CA GLU A 564 9.16 -26.04 -12.82
C GLU A 564 8.44 -25.16 -11.78
N LYS A 565 8.76 -23.86 -11.68
CA LYS A 565 8.17 -22.91 -10.70
C LYS A 565 7.48 -21.70 -11.36
N LEU A 566 7.25 -21.77 -12.67
CA LEU A 566 6.50 -20.79 -13.46
C LEU A 566 5.09 -21.33 -13.76
N TYR A 567 4.06 -20.63 -13.29
CA TYR A 567 2.67 -21.07 -13.38
C TYR A 567 1.78 -20.09 -14.15
N PHE A 568 0.83 -20.63 -14.92
CA PHE A 568 -0.14 -19.88 -15.72
C PHE A 568 -1.58 -20.26 -15.34
N PRO A 569 -2.06 -19.89 -14.14
CA PRO A 569 -3.40 -20.24 -13.71
C PRO A 569 -4.47 -19.51 -14.58
N PRO A 570 -5.50 -20.22 -15.06
CA PRO A 570 -6.53 -19.61 -15.92
C PRO A 570 -7.52 -18.73 -15.15
N THR A 571 -7.64 -18.92 -13.84
CA THR A 571 -8.55 -18.18 -12.96
C THR A 571 -7.86 -17.80 -11.65
N TYR A 572 -8.39 -16.78 -10.95
CA TYR A 572 -7.88 -16.39 -9.62
C TYR A 572 -8.09 -17.44 -8.54
N GLU A 573 -9.10 -18.29 -8.68
CA GLU A 573 -9.30 -19.45 -7.82
C GLU A 573 -8.19 -20.50 -8.05
N ALA A 574 -7.86 -20.79 -9.31
CA ALA A 574 -6.75 -21.69 -9.67
C ALA A 574 -5.39 -21.14 -9.21
N LEU A 575 -5.19 -19.82 -9.26
CA LEU A 575 -4.02 -19.13 -8.70
C LEU A 575 -3.90 -19.41 -7.20
N SER A 576 -4.98 -19.18 -6.45
CA SER A 576 -5.00 -19.34 -4.99
C SER A 576 -4.75 -20.80 -4.59
N ASN A 577 -5.37 -21.75 -5.29
CA ASN A 577 -5.18 -23.19 -5.06
C ASN A 577 -3.74 -23.62 -5.35
N THR A 578 -3.17 -23.18 -6.47
CA THR A 578 -1.79 -23.52 -6.84
C THR A 578 -0.80 -22.91 -5.85
N LEU A 579 -1.00 -21.64 -5.47
CA LEU A 579 -0.19 -20.97 -4.45
C LEU A 579 -0.23 -21.73 -3.12
N ALA A 580 -1.42 -22.13 -2.65
CA ALA A 580 -1.57 -22.87 -1.40
C ALA A 580 -0.81 -24.20 -1.40
N VAL A 581 -0.87 -24.96 -2.50
CA VAL A 581 -0.14 -26.23 -2.67
C VAL A 581 1.37 -26.00 -2.69
N GLN A 582 1.84 -24.96 -3.39
CA GLN A 582 3.28 -24.70 -3.49
C GLN A 582 3.88 -24.14 -2.19
N LEU A 583 3.11 -23.38 -1.41
CA LEU A 583 3.54 -22.91 -0.09
C LEU A 583 3.80 -24.06 0.89
N ASP A 584 3.02 -25.16 0.80
CA ASP A 584 3.27 -26.38 1.60
C ASP A 584 4.60 -27.05 1.31
N ALA A 585 5.09 -26.92 0.08
CA ALA A 585 6.33 -27.55 -0.36
C ALA A 585 7.58 -26.76 0.06
N VAL A 586 7.43 -25.55 0.61
CA VAL A 586 8.59 -24.72 1.01
C VAL A 586 9.04 -25.08 2.43
N SER A 587 10.16 -25.81 2.51
CA SER A 587 10.73 -26.28 3.78
C SER A 587 11.63 -25.27 4.49
N ASP A 588 12.34 -24.43 3.72
CA ASP A 588 13.49 -23.65 4.20
C ASP A 588 13.42 -22.17 3.80
N LEU A 589 13.48 -21.28 4.78
CA LEU A 589 13.41 -19.82 4.58
C LEU A 589 14.73 -19.13 4.97
N GLN A 590 15.11 -18.11 4.20
CA GLN A 590 16.32 -17.28 4.38
C GLN A 590 15.96 -15.87 4.89
N SER A 591 16.92 -15.13 5.46
CA SER A 591 16.65 -13.79 6.02
C SER A 591 16.68 -12.69 4.95
N PRO A 592 15.73 -11.73 4.94
CA PRO A 592 15.69 -10.65 3.96
C PRO A 592 16.76 -9.57 4.21
N ILE A 593 17.26 -8.96 3.13
CA ILE A 593 18.23 -7.84 3.16
C ILE A 593 17.44 -6.52 3.16
N SER A 594 17.77 -5.60 4.08
CA SER A 594 17.02 -4.34 4.28
C SER A 594 17.57 -3.19 3.43
N ALA A 595 16.70 -2.48 2.69
CA ALA A 595 17.04 -1.28 1.93
C ALA A 595 16.23 -0.06 2.44
N THR A 596 16.90 1.05 2.70
CA THR A 596 16.34 2.29 3.25
C THR A 596 16.30 3.41 2.21
N VAL A 597 15.15 4.10 2.06
CA VAL A 597 14.98 5.29 1.21
C VAL A 597 14.37 6.43 2.04
N GLY A 598 14.97 7.62 1.97
CA GLY A 598 14.52 8.85 2.66
C GLY A 598 14.11 9.96 1.69
N SER A 599 13.19 10.83 2.11
CA SER A 599 12.65 11.95 1.32
C SER A 599 12.42 13.20 2.19
N ARG A 600 12.40 14.40 1.55
CA ARG A 600 11.58 15.63 1.80
C ARG A 600 12.32 16.94 1.33
N PRO A 601 11.70 18.15 1.27
CA PRO A 601 10.72 18.63 0.28
C PRO A 601 11.02 20.07 -0.27
N LEU A 602 10.16 20.59 -1.16
CA LEU A 602 10.23 21.88 -1.89
C LEU A 602 9.53 23.07 -1.18
N LEU A 603 10.01 24.31 -1.41
CA LEU A 603 9.23 25.48 -1.91
C LEU A 603 10.02 26.80 -1.85
N ILE A 604 10.43 27.38 -3.00
CA ILE A 604 10.53 28.85 -3.24
C ILE A 604 10.27 29.10 -4.74
N ARG A 605 9.45 30.10 -5.11
CA ARG A 605 9.17 30.53 -6.51
C ARG A 605 9.56 31.99 -6.72
N ASP A 606 10.12 32.27 -7.91
CA ASP A 606 10.42 33.60 -8.45
C ASP A 606 10.18 33.54 -9.97
N LEU A 607 9.40 34.47 -10.54
CA LEU A 607 8.92 34.37 -11.93
C LEU A 607 9.97 34.91 -12.90
N ARG A 608 10.63 34.00 -13.63
CA ARG A 608 11.71 34.31 -14.59
C ARG A 608 11.22 34.21 -16.01
N LEU A 609 11.45 35.26 -16.78
CA LEU A 609 11.02 35.37 -18.18
C LEU A 609 11.75 34.40 -19.14
N ASP A 610 12.81 33.71 -18.69
CA ASP A 610 13.42 32.56 -19.37
C ASP A 610 12.49 31.33 -19.42
N GLU A 611 11.53 31.22 -18.48
CA GLU A 611 10.51 30.14 -18.42
C GLU A 611 9.46 30.23 -19.55
N LYS A 612 9.59 31.21 -20.44
CA LYS A 612 8.70 31.40 -21.61
C LYS A 612 9.33 30.94 -22.93
N ALA A 613 10.61 30.56 -22.95
CA ALA A 613 11.22 29.90 -24.09
C ALA A 613 10.82 28.42 -24.11
N LEU A 614 10.53 27.87 -25.29
CA LEU A 614 10.23 26.44 -25.41
C LEU A 614 11.44 25.63 -24.93
N SER A 615 11.19 24.74 -23.98
CA SER A 615 12.17 23.87 -23.39
C SER A 615 12.57 22.78 -24.39
N ARG A 616 13.69 22.10 -24.12
CA ARG A 616 14.05 20.87 -24.84
C ARG A 616 12.99 19.78 -24.64
N GLU A 617 12.18 19.88 -23.59
CA GLU A 617 11.12 18.93 -23.28
C GLU A 617 9.83 19.19 -24.07
N ASP A 618 9.72 20.30 -24.80
CA ASP A 618 8.63 20.53 -25.78
C ASP A 618 8.85 19.77 -27.11
N GLY A 619 10.07 19.28 -27.36
CA GLY A 619 10.38 18.55 -28.57
C GLY A 619 11.84 18.59 -29.00
N CYS A 620 12.15 17.89 -30.09
CA CYS A 620 13.47 17.92 -30.70
C CYS A 620 13.41 17.99 -32.23
N ARG A 621 14.52 18.44 -32.83
CA ARG A 621 14.73 18.43 -34.27
C ARG A 621 16.01 17.68 -34.57
N VAL A 622 15.90 16.69 -35.44
CA VAL A 622 16.94 15.70 -35.73
C VAL A 622 16.92 15.36 -37.23
N GLU A 623 18.00 14.79 -37.74
CA GLU A 623 18.07 14.44 -39.17
C GLU A 623 17.37 13.10 -39.45
N THR A 624 17.63 12.06 -38.65
CA THR A 624 17.14 10.68 -38.88
C THR A 624 16.49 10.05 -37.65
N ALA A 625 15.85 8.89 -37.82
CA ALA A 625 15.30 8.11 -36.71
C ALA A 625 16.39 7.62 -35.75
N ALA A 626 17.61 7.40 -36.26
CA ALA A 626 18.78 6.99 -35.48
C ALA A 626 19.23 8.05 -34.46
N GLU A 627 19.00 9.33 -34.77
CA GLU A 627 19.21 10.41 -33.80
C GLU A 627 17.98 10.57 -32.88
N ALA A 628 16.78 10.40 -33.43
CA ALA A 628 15.53 10.64 -32.72
C ALA A 628 15.37 9.76 -31.46
N PHE A 629 15.55 8.45 -31.58
CA PHE A 629 15.29 7.51 -30.48
C PHE A 629 16.10 7.80 -29.21
N PRO A 630 17.45 7.84 -29.24
CA PRO A 630 18.24 8.10 -28.03
C PRO A 630 18.02 9.52 -27.49
N ILE A 631 17.86 10.53 -28.36
CA ILE A 631 17.63 11.92 -27.93
C ILE A 631 16.31 12.05 -27.19
N VAL A 632 15.24 11.40 -27.64
CA VAL A 632 13.94 11.43 -26.98
C VAL A 632 14.00 10.76 -25.60
N LEU A 633 14.65 9.61 -25.49
CA LEU A 633 14.85 8.94 -24.20
C LEU A 633 15.68 9.81 -23.23
N GLU A 634 16.74 10.46 -23.73
CA GLU A 634 17.58 11.36 -22.94
C GLU A 634 16.84 12.64 -22.50
N ILE A 635 15.94 13.15 -23.34
CA ILE A 635 15.05 14.26 -22.98
C ILE A 635 14.12 13.83 -21.87
N LEU A 636 13.38 12.73 -22.03
CA LEU A 636 12.47 12.21 -21.01
C LEU A 636 13.15 11.91 -19.67
N ARG A 637 14.38 11.40 -19.71
CA ARG A 637 15.19 11.10 -18.51
C ARG A 637 15.59 12.35 -17.73
N ASN A 638 15.94 13.42 -18.43
CA ASN A 638 16.45 14.65 -17.83
C ASN A 638 15.39 15.75 -17.66
N ALA A 639 14.23 15.58 -18.30
CA ALA A 639 13.12 16.50 -18.19
C ALA A 639 12.68 16.55 -16.72
N LYS A 640 12.64 17.76 -16.15
CA LYS A 640 12.33 17.96 -14.73
C LYS A 640 10.81 18.07 -14.54
N ILE A 641 10.09 17.09 -15.06
CA ILE A 641 8.63 17.06 -15.06
C ILE A 641 8.16 16.36 -13.78
N PRO A 642 7.08 16.84 -13.14
CA PRO A 642 6.45 16.10 -12.06
C PRO A 642 6.08 14.71 -12.55
N SER A 643 6.55 13.70 -11.84
CA SER A 643 6.11 12.35 -12.13
C SER A 643 4.65 12.19 -11.77
N ILE A 644 3.87 11.75 -12.74
CA ILE A 644 2.46 11.44 -12.54
C ILE A 644 2.33 9.98 -12.11
N ARG A 645 1.29 9.69 -11.35
CA ARG A 645 0.89 8.30 -11.11
C ARG A 645 -0.13 7.93 -12.16
N ASP A 646 0.16 6.87 -12.91
CA ASP A 646 -0.85 6.31 -13.81
C ASP A 646 -1.98 5.62 -13.02
N GLN A 647 -2.98 5.08 -13.73
CA GLN A 647 -4.10 4.36 -13.12
C GLN A 647 -3.66 3.14 -12.29
N ALA A 648 -2.45 2.64 -12.52
CA ALA A 648 -1.83 1.55 -11.76
C ALA A 648 -0.96 2.06 -10.59
N GLY A 649 -0.92 3.37 -10.33
CA GLY A 649 -0.14 3.99 -9.27
C GLY A 649 1.37 4.03 -9.53
N ARG A 650 1.81 3.68 -10.75
CA ARG A 650 3.22 3.68 -11.18
C ARG A 650 3.67 5.10 -11.49
N THR A 651 4.90 5.39 -11.13
CA THR A 651 5.55 6.68 -11.39
C THR A 651 5.93 6.76 -12.87
N VAL A 652 5.29 7.67 -13.59
CA VAL A 652 5.49 7.89 -15.02
C VAL A 652 5.98 9.32 -15.23
N SER A 653 6.98 9.49 -16.08
CA SER A 653 7.34 10.79 -16.64
C SER A 653 6.59 10.96 -17.94
N GLU A 654 5.76 11.99 -18.05
CA GLU A 654 4.92 12.26 -19.22
C GLU A 654 5.23 13.65 -19.78
N LEU A 655 5.60 13.69 -21.05
CA LEU A 655 5.68 14.89 -21.86
C LEU A 655 4.39 15.07 -22.65
N VAL A 656 3.71 16.18 -22.41
CA VAL A 656 2.48 16.54 -23.11
C VAL A 656 2.84 17.25 -24.42
N ASP A 657 2.16 16.89 -25.50
CA ASP A 657 2.32 17.49 -26.83
C ASP A 657 3.78 17.49 -27.37
N PHE A 658 4.53 16.44 -27.05
CA PHE A 658 5.92 16.31 -27.45
C PHE A 658 6.08 16.20 -28.97
N LYS A 659 6.94 17.04 -29.56
CA LYS A 659 7.16 17.10 -31.01
C LYS A 659 8.55 16.66 -31.44
N VAL A 660 8.62 15.70 -32.36
CA VAL A 660 9.86 15.32 -33.08
C VAL A 660 9.78 15.81 -34.52
N ASN A 661 10.80 16.52 -34.99
CA ASN A 661 10.89 16.97 -36.38
C ASN A 661 12.11 16.31 -37.06
N LEU A 662 11.83 15.37 -37.97
CA LEU A 662 12.79 14.65 -38.80
C LEU A 662 13.01 15.38 -40.12
N ARG A 663 14.24 15.81 -40.41
CA ARG A 663 14.57 16.50 -41.67
C ARG A 663 14.87 15.57 -42.83
N CYS A 664 15.53 14.44 -42.57
CA CYS A 664 15.92 13.44 -43.55
C CYS A 664 15.32 12.06 -43.21
N PRO A 665 13.99 11.94 -43.08
CA PRO A 665 13.34 10.72 -42.59
C PRO A 665 13.57 9.48 -43.45
N ALA A 666 13.92 9.63 -44.72
CA ALA A 666 14.20 8.51 -45.62
C ALA A 666 15.59 7.87 -45.42
N LYS A 667 16.48 8.50 -44.64
CA LYS A 667 17.81 7.97 -44.31
C LYS A 667 17.76 7.29 -42.94
N ASP A 668 18.40 6.12 -42.83
CA ASP A 668 18.51 5.35 -41.58
C ASP A 668 17.14 5.09 -40.91
N VAL A 669 16.17 4.64 -41.72
CA VAL A 669 14.78 4.38 -41.30
C VAL A 669 14.73 3.39 -40.12
N ILE A 670 15.60 2.38 -40.15
CA ILE A 670 15.83 1.45 -39.04
C ILE A 670 17.29 1.63 -38.58
N PRO A 671 17.52 2.19 -37.38
CA PRO A 671 18.86 2.37 -36.85
C PRO A 671 19.59 1.05 -36.62
N ALA A 672 20.92 1.05 -36.69
CA ALA A 672 21.74 -0.17 -36.54
C ALA A 672 21.48 -0.90 -35.19
N TYR A 673 21.32 -0.15 -34.10
CA TYR A 673 20.99 -0.68 -32.76
C TYR A 673 19.54 -1.19 -32.63
N TYR A 674 18.71 -1.06 -33.67
CA TYR A 674 17.39 -1.69 -33.78
C TYR A 674 17.30 -2.72 -34.91
N SER A 675 18.40 -3.07 -35.57
CA SER A 675 18.43 -4.04 -36.68
C SER A 675 17.82 -5.40 -36.31
N ALA A 676 18.04 -5.87 -35.08
CA ALA A 676 17.44 -7.11 -34.57
C ALA A 676 15.89 -7.11 -34.56
N ARG A 677 15.25 -5.93 -34.62
CA ARG A 677 13.79 -5.77 -34.64
C ARG A 677 13.22 -5.44 -36.02
N GLU A 678 14.06 -5.39 -37.07
CA GLU A 678 13.66 -4.99 -38.43
C GLU A 678 12.45 -5.77 -38.93
N LYS A 679 12.52 -7.11 -38.88
CA LYS A 679 11.43 -7.98 -39.34
C LYS A 679 10.09 -7.63 -38.68
N ARG A 680 10.10 -7.37 -37.37
CA ARG A 680 8.89 -7.03 -36.61
C ARG A 680 8.38 -5.62 -36.93
N MET A 681 9.28 -4.67 -37.14
CA MET A 681 8.88 -3.32 -37.56
C MET A 681 8.18 -3.35 -38.92
N CYS A 682 8.67 -4.17 -39.85
CA CYS A 682 8.00 -4.43 -41.13
C CYS A 682 6.63 -5.08 -40.95
N GLU A 683 6.54 -6.17 -40.17
CA GLU A 683 5.27 -6.85 -39.88
C GLU A 683 4.23 -5.91 -39.24
N TYR A 684 4.67 -5.04 -38.32
CA TYR A 684 3.83 -3.99 -37.73
C TYR A 684 3.30 -3.02 -38.79
N PHE A 685 4.17 -2.52 -39.68
CA PHE A 685 3.77 -1.58 -40.72
C PHE A 685 2.75 -2.19 -41.68
N ASP A 686 3.01 -3.40 -42.15
CA ASP A 686 2.13 -4.12 -43.06
C ASP A 686 0.75 -4.37 -42.40
N GLY A 687 0.75 -4.85 -41.15
CA GLY A 687 -0.48 -5.17 -40.42
C GLY A 687 -1.28 -3.96 -39.94
N ALA A 688 -0.64 -2.87 -39.54
CA ALA A 688 -1.32 -1.72 -38.94
C ALA A 688 -1.70 -0.63 -39.97
N PHE A 689 -0.87 -0.42 -41.01
CA PHE A 689 -1.06 0.65 -42.00
C PHE A 689 -1.53 0.14 -43.37
N MET A 690 -1.03 -1.01 -43.84
CA MET A 690 -1.35 -1.50 -45.19
C MET A 690 -2.59 -2.39 -45.25
N ASP A 691 -2.89 -3.15 -44.21
CA ASP A 691 -4.11 -3.97 -44.14
C ASP A 691 -5.37 -3.08 -44.04
N THR A 692 -6.07 -2.91 -45.16
CA THR A 692 -7.31 -2.09 -45.25
C THR A 692 -8.48 -2.66 -44.44
N THR A 693 -8.33 -3.83 -43.81
CA THR A 693 -9.37 -4.46 -42.99
C THR A 693 -9.12 -4.30 -41.48
N LYS A 694 -7.95 -3.79 -41.06
CA LYS A 694 -7.56 -3.68 -39.65
C LYS A 694 -7.00 -2.31 -39.27
N PHE A 695 -7.10 -1.97 -37.99
CA PHE A 695 -6.44 -0.82 -37.34
C PHE A 695 -6.48 0.49 -38.15
N PHE A 696 -5.32 1.09 -38.45
CA PHE A 696 -5.23 2.37 -39.15
C PHE A 696 -5.58 2.22 -40.63
N GLY A 697 -5.19 1.10 -41.27
CA GLY A 697 -5.53 0.82 -42.66
C GLY A 697 -7.05 0.83 -42.90
N ALA A 698 -7.82 0.16 -42.02
CA ALA A 698 -9.27 0.21 -42.04
C ALA A 698 -9.81 1.63 -41.79
N ALA A 699 -9.33 2.30 -40.74
CA ALA A 699 -9.81 3.62 -40.37
C ALA A 699 -9.57 4.69 -41.47
N LEU A 700 -8.43 4.61 -42.16
CA LEU A 700 -8.05 5.52 -43.24
C LEU A 700 -8.78 5.20 -44.56
N ALA A 701 -9.29 3.98 -44.73
CA ALA A 701 -10.10 3.60 -45.89
C ALA A 701 -11.57 4.07 -45.77
N VAL A 702 -12.04 4.41 -44.57
CA VAL A 702 -13.42 4.85 -44.32
C VAL A 702 -13.79 6.03 -45.21
N GLY A 703 -14.92 5.88 -45.93
CA GLY A 703 -15.49 6.94 -46.78
C GLY A 703 -14.61 7.36 -47.97
N GLY A 704 -13.56 6.59 -48.31
CA GLY A 704 -12.64 6.93 -49.41
C GLY A 704 -11.80 8.18 -49.13
N GLN A 705 -11.64 8.58 -47.86
CA GLN A 705 -10.94 9.81 -47.50
C GLN A 705 -9.50 9.86 -48.04
N LEU A 706 -8.81 8.72 -48.06
CA LEU A 706 -7.44 8.61 -48.53
C LEU A 706 -7.33 9.02 -50.00
N ASP A 707 -8.13 8.41 -50.87
CA ASP A 707 -8.12 8.69 -52.31
C ASP A 707 -8.53 10.14 -52.60
N ALA A 708 -9.52 10.66 -51.88
CA ALA A 708 -9.98 12.04 -52.02
C ALA A 708 -8.87 13.06 -51.65
N VAL A 709 -8.15 12.83 -50.56
CA VAL A 709 -7.04 13.69 -50.13
C VAL A 709 -5.86 13.61 -51.11
N LEU A 710 -5.52 12.41 -51.61
CA LEU A 710 -4.47 12.23 -52.61
C LEU A 710 -4.81 12.96 -53.92
N ALA A 711 -6.05 12.81 -54.42
CA ALA A 711 -6.52 13.51 -55.61
C ALA A 711 -6.46 15.04 -55.44
N HIS A 712 -6.84 15.55 -54.26
CA HIS A 712 -6.72 16.97 -53.93
C HIS A 712 -5.27 17.46 -54.00
N ILE A 713 -4.32 16.71 -53.44
CA ILE A 713 -2.89 17.05 -53.48
C ILE A 713 -2.35 17.06 -54.92
N VAL A 714 -2.68 16.04 -55.71
CA VAL A 714 -2.30 15.95 -57.12
C VAL A 714 -2.80 17.17 -57.88
N ALA A 715 -4.05 17.57 -57.68
CA ALA A 715 -4.62 18.77 -58.31
C ALA A 715 -3.89 20.06 -57.89
N VAL A 716 -3.48 20.18 -56.62
CA VAL A 716 -2.71 21.35 -56.13
C VAL A 716 -1.32 21.40 -56.76
N ILE A 717 -0.64 20.25 -56.91
CA ILE A 717 0.67 20.14 -57.55
C ILE A 717 0.59 20.50 -59.04
N GLN A 718 -0.45 20.04 -59.74
CA GLN A 718 -0.64 20.31 -61.17
C GLN A 718 -0.96 21.78 -61.47
N LYS A 719 -1.68 22.47 -60.58
CA LYS A 719 -2.17 23.84 -60.80
C LYS A 719 -1.22 24.94 -60.29
N GLU A 720 -0.12 24.59 -59.61
CA GLU A 720 0.80 25.53 -58.94
C GLU A 720 0.08 26.61 -58.10
N THR A 721 -1.06 26.24 -57.49
CA THR A 721 -1.94 27.16 -56.75
C THR A 721 -1.41 27.55 -55.35
N SER A 722 -1.84 28.71 -54.84
CA SER A 722 -1.35 29.31 -53.57
C SER A 722 -1.41 28.37 -52.33
N ALA A 723 -0.53 28.65 -51.36
CA ALA A 723 -0.33 27.88 -50.13
C ALA A 723 -1.58 27.66 -49.22
N PHE A 724 -2.69 28.34 -49.49
CA PHE A 724 -3.94 28.18 -48.71
C PHE A 724 -4.73 26.91 -49.07
N ALA A 725 -4.58 26.39 -50.30
CA ALA A 725 -5.31 25.20 -50.77
C ALA A 725 -4.88 23.90 -50.08
N THR A 726 -3.69 23.87 -49.47
CA THR A 726 -3.11 22.67 -48.82
C THR A 726 -3.58 22.45 -47.39
N ARG A 727 -4.31 23.40 -46.79
CA ARG A 727 -4.80 23.29 -45.39
C ARG A 727 -5.82 22.16 -45.18
N ARG A 728 -6.43 21.67 -46.26
CA ARG A 728 -7.47 20.63 -46.25
C ARG A 728 -6.93 19.20 -46.44
N ALA A 729 -5.63 19.04 -46.68
CA ALA A 729 -5.00 17.74 -46.89
C ALA A 729 -4.69 17.06 -45.54
N ILE A 730 -5.73 16.58 -44.86
CA ILE A 730 -5.65 15.89 -43.58
C ILE A 730 -6.50 14.61 -43.62
N LEU A 731 -5.90 13.50 -43.21
CA LEU A 731 -6.55 12.23 -42.95
C LEU A 731 -6.87 12.15 -41.46
N VAL A 732 -8.06 11.67 -41.11
CA VAL A 732 -8.54 11.59 -39.73
C VAL A 732 -8.88 10.15 -39.40
N VAL A 733 -8.41 9.68 -38.24
CA VAL A 733 -8.74 8.35 -37.70
C VAL A 733 -9.93 8.50 -36.76
N PRO A 734 -11.15 8.07 -37.14
CA PRO A 734 -12.33 8.18 -36.29
C PRO A 734 -12.26 7.22 -35.09
N HIS A 735 -13.02 7.52 -34.04
CA HIS A 735 -13.26 6.56 -32.96
C HIS A 735 -14.17 5.44 -33.46
N ASP A 736 -13.93 4.22 -32.98
CA ASP A 736 -14.90 3.15 -33.12
C ASP A 736 -16.03 3.36 -32.11
N THR A 737 -17.27 3.45 -32.61
CA THR A 737 -18.48 3.67 -31.81
C THR A 737 -19.38 2.44 -31.75
N GLN A 738 -18.92 1.28 -32.23
CA GLN A 738 -19.76 0.07 -32.37
C GLN A 738 -19.78 -0.87 -31.14
N GLY A 739 -19.22 -0.49 -29.99
CA GLY A 739 -19.21 -1.31 -28.76
C GLY A 739 -19.33 -0.51 -27.45
N LYS A 740 -20.05 -1.08 -26.47
CA LYS A 740 -20.60 -0.51 -25.22
C LYS A 740 -19.58 0.13 -24.25
N GLU A 741 -20.03 1.16 -23.54
CA GLU A 741 -19.53 1.78 -22.28
C GLU A 741 -18.07 2.25 -22.18
N GLU A 742 -17.11 1.73 -22.97
CA GLU A 742 -15.68 2.05 -22.85
C GLU A 742 -15.11 2.53 -24.20
N LEU A 743 -14.74 3.82 -24.30
CA LEU A 743 -14.12 4.40 -25.49
C LEU A 743 -12.66 3.94 -25.61
N SER A 744 -12.30 3.27 -26.71
CA SER A 744 -10.92 2.79 -26.97
C SER A 744 -10.38 3.30 -28.32
N PRO A 745 -9.99 4.58 -28.43
CA PRO A 745 -9.45 5.13 -29.68
C PRO A 745 -8.11 4.50 -30.07
N LEU A 746 -7.91 4.33 -31.39
CA LEU A 746 -6.65 3.91 -32.00
C LEU A 746 -5.52 4.91 -31.71
N GLY A 747 -4.27 4.44 -31.72
CA GLY A 747 -3.10 5.25 -31.34
C GLY A 747 -2.84 6.48 -32.22
N LEU A 748 -3.00 6.34 -33.55
CA LEU A 748 -2.87 7.41 -34.53
C LEU A 748 -4.18 8.20 -34.64
N VAL A 749 -4.11 9.53 -34.63
CA VAL A 749 -5.27 10.44 -34.65
C VAL A 749 -5.46 11.08 -36.02
N SER A 750 -4.37 11.61 -36.61
CA SER A 750 -4.44 12.27 -37.91
C SER A 750 -3.10 12.26 -38.65
N VAL A 751 -3.17 12.33 -39.98
CA VAL A 751 -2.02 12.48 -40.87
C VAL A 751 -2.26 13.67 -41.78
N ARG A 752 -1.44 14.71 -41.66
CA ARG A 752 -1.50 15.90 -42.52
C ARG A 752 -0.39 15.87 -43.55
N ILE A 753 -0.74 16.16 -44.81
CA ILE A 753 0.20 16.22 -45.93
C ILE A 753 0.39 17.67 -46.33
N ILE A 754 1.64 18.12 -46.42
CA ILE A 754 2.02 19.52 -46.55
C ILE A 754 2.97 19.67 -47.75
N PRO A 755 2.43 19.94 -48.94
CA PRO A 755 3.23 20.28 -50.11
C PRO A 755 4.01 21.58 -49.89
N ARG A 756 5.33 21.53 -50.11
CA ARG A 756 6.26 22.68 -50.06
C ARG A 756 6.85 22.87 -51.44
N PHE A 757 6.55 24.01 -52.05
CA PHE A 757 7.02 24.33 -53.40
C PHE A 757 8.31 25.15 -53.34
N SER A 758 9.32 24.73 -54.10
CA SER A 758 10.59 25.43 -54.31
C SER A 758 10.90 25.42 -55.80
N ALA A 759 10.91 26.58 -56.47
CA ALA A 759 11.23 26.88 -57.88
C ALA A 759 10.82 25.86 -58.98
N LYS A 760 11.25 24.58 -58.91
CA LYS A 760 10.89 23.46 -59.82
C LYS A 760 10.64 22.10 -59.13
N ARG A 761 10.57 22.04 -57.80
CA ARG A 761 10.36 20.81 -57.00
C ARG A 761 9.25 21.02 -55.97
N CYS A 762 8.56 19.94 -55.64
CA CYS A 762 7.56 19.87 -54.59
C CYS A 762 7.98 18.82 -53.56
N GLU A 763 8.24 19.26 -52.33
CA GLU A 763 8.51 18.36 -51.21
C GLU A 763 7.22 18.13 -50.42
N LEU A 764 6.82 16.88 -50.25
CA LEU A 764 5.71 16.50 -49.40
C LEU A 764 6.22 16.31 -47.98
N SER A 765 5.99 17.30 -47.13
CA SER A 765 6.22 17.18 -45.69
C SER A 765 5.00 16.58 -45.00
N TYR A 766 5.19 15.82 -43.94
CA TYR A 766 4.10 15.14 -43.24
C TYR A 766 4.03 15.58 -41.78
N SER A 767 2.82 15.57 -41.20
CA SER A 767 2.60 15.70 -39.77
C SER A 767 1.72 14.55 -39.28
N PHE A 768 2.25 13.73 -38.39
CA PHE A 768 1.54 12.62 -37.76
C PHE A 768 1.22 13.00 -36.32
N THR A 769 -0.04 12.83 -35.92
CA THR A 769 -0.49 13.10 -34.56
C THR A 769 -0.90 11.81 -33.90
N TRP A 770 -0.25 11.48 -32.79
CA TRP A 770 -0.46 10.29 -31.97
C TRP A 770 -1.04 10.68 -30.61
N ARG A 771 -1.92 9.84 -30.07
CA ARG A 771 -2.61 10.14 -28.81
C ARG A 771 -1.72 9.93 -27.58
N THR A 772 -1.19 8.71 -27.43
CA THR A 772 -0.48 8.25 -26.24
C THR A 772 0.55 7.25 -26.70
N VAL A 773 1.81 7.54 -26.40
CA VAL A 773 2.98 6.84 -26.91
C VAL A 773 3.88 6.55 -25.73
N GLU A 774 4.17 5.29 -25.50
CA GLU A 774 5.17 4.87 -24.54
C GLU A 774 6.55 4.94 -25.21
N ALA A 775 7.53 5.57 -24.56
CA ALA A 775 8.75 6.00 -25.23
C ALA A 775 9.71 4.86 -25.56
N LEU A 776 9.73 3.78 -24.77
CA LEU A 776 10.66 2.66 -24.98
C LEU A 776 10.14 1.67 -26.02
N VAL A 777 8.82 1.47 -26.12
CA VAL A 777 8.23 0.49 -27.03
C VAL A 777 7.34 1.14 -28.09
N GLY A 778 6.49 2.09 -27.74
CA GLY A 778 5.58 2.71 -28.69
C GLY A 778 6.28 3.64 -29.69
N PHE A 779 7.21 4.46 -29.24
CA PHE A 779 7.84 5.49 -30.07
C PHE A 779 8.64 4.92 -31.27
N PRO A 780 9.50 3.88 -31.12
CA PRO A 780 10.25 3.34 -32.24
C PRO A 780 9.38 2.85 -33.40
N TYR A 781 8.33 2.09 -33.09
CA TYR A 781 7.43 1.50 -34.09
C TYR A 781 6.51 2.53 -34.72
N SER A 782 5.93 3.44 -33.92
CA SER A 782 5.04 4.47 -34.43
C SER A 782 5.77 5.51 -35.27
N LEU A 783 7.03 5.85 -34.94
CA LEU A 783 7.87 6.72 -35.77
C LEU A 783 8.24 6.02 -37.09
N TYR A 784 8.67 4.75 -37.03
CA TYR A 784 8.93 3.92 -38.21
C TYR A 784 7.70 3.86 -39.13
N GLY A 785 6.53 3.53 -38.59
CA GLY A 785 5.27 3.51 -39.34
C GLY A 785 4.92 4.86 -39.95
N SER A 786 5.17 5.96 -39.23
CA SER A 786 4.97 7.32 -39.76
C SER A 786 5.88 7.63 -40.95
N ILE A 787 7.16 7.23 -40.89
CA ILE A 787 8.12 7.41 -41.98
C ILE A 787 7.70 6.58 -43.21
N CYS A 788 7.49 5.28 -43.02
CA CYS A 788 7.13 4.36 -44.10
C CYS A 788 5.78 4.73 -44.74
N PHE A 789 4.81 5.18 -43.95
CA PHE A 789 3.53 5.64 -44.50
C PHE A 789 3.69 6.94 -45.28
N GLY A 790 4.52 7.88 -44.82
CA GLY A 790 4.87 9.08 -45.59
C GLY A 790 5.55 8.76 -46.93
N GLN A 791 6.44 7.76 -46.96
CA GLN A 791 7.04 7.26 -48.21
C GLN A 791 5.99 6.67 -49.14
N GLU A 792 5.09 5.84 -48.62
CA GLU A 792 4.00 5.25 -49.41
C GLU A 792 3.05 6.31 -49.97
N LEU A 793 2.63 7.28 -49.15
CA LEU A 793 1.78 8.39 -49.61
C LEU A 793 2.48 9.20 -50.71
N THR A 794 3.78 9.48 -50.56
CA THR A 794 4.58 10.15 -51.59
C THR A 794 4.58 9.33 -52.89
N ARG A 795 4.81 8.02 -52.78
CA ARG A 795 4.79 7.09 -53.92
C ARG A 795 3.45 7.11 -54.64
N ARG A 796 2.33 7.01 -53.90
CA ARG A 796 0.98 7.07 -54.47
C ARG A 796 0.67 8.41 -55.16
N VAL A 797 1.08 9.54 -54.59
CA VAL A 797 0.96 10.85 -55.26
C VAL A 797 1.76 10.87 -56.57
N CYS A 798 2.99 10.34 -56.57
CA CYS A 798 3.81 10.23 -57.77
C CYS A 798 3.17 9.34 -58.85
N ASP A 799 2.57 8.23 -58.47
CA ASP A 799 1.91 7.31 -59.41
C ASP A 799 0.72 7.99 -60.13
N LEU A 800 -0.04 8.80 -59.39
CA LEU A 800 -1.18 9.57 -59.89
C LEU A 800 -0.77 10.80 -60.74
N LEU A 801 0.49 11.21 -60.71
CA LEU A 801 1.00 12.34 -61.50
C LEU A 801 1.44 11.93 -62.91
N PRO A 802 1.34 12.84 -63.91
CA PRO A 802 1.91 12.63 -65.23
C PRO A 802 3.42 12.37 -65.19
N SER A 803 3.93 11.53 -66.09
CA SER A 803 5.32 11.04 -66.11
C SER A 803 6.40 12.14 -65.99
N LEU A 804 6.20 13.28 -66.67
CA LEU A 804 7.13 14.43 -66.64
C LEU A 804 7.23 15.16 -65.29
N MET A 805 6.25 14.95 -64.40
CA MET A 805 6.15 15.62 -63.09
C MET A 805 6.60 14.71 -61.94
N ARG A 806 6.69 13.38 -62.16
CA ARG A 806 7.03 12.41 -61.11
C ARG A 806 8.40 12.67 -60.47
N SER A 807 9.40 13.03 -61.28
CA SER A 807 10.76 13.34 -60.80
C SER A 807 10.88 14.68 -60.06
N ARG A 808 9.79 15.47 -60.00
CA ARG A 808 9.75 16.76 -59.31
C ARG A 808 9.19 16.66 -57.89
N VAL A 809 8.64 15.51 -57.51
CA VAL A 809 8.03 15.29 -56.19
C VAL A 809 8.91 14.37 -55.37
N SER A 810 9.22 14.78 -54.14
CA SER A 810 9.98 13.99 -53.18
C SER A 810 9.39 14.09 -51.78
N MET A 811 9.74 13.13 -50.92
CA MET A 811 9.41 13.20 -49.50
C MET A 811 10.27 14.29 -48.84
N GLY A 812 9.62 15.15 -48.06
CA GLY A 812 10.28 16.16 -47.22
C GLY A 812 10.36 15.71 -45.76
N GLN A 813 10.27 16.67 -44.84
CA GLN A 813 10.35 16.42 -43.39
C GLN A 813 9.12 15.66 -42.85
N VAL A 814 9.32 14.91 -41.76
CA VAL A 814 8.23 14.31 -40.96
C VAL A 814 8.19 15.01 -39.60
N SER A 815 7.03 15.59 -39.27
CA SER A 815 6.72 16.05 -37.91
C SER A 815 5.89 14.97 -37.21
N TYR A 816 6.42 14.44 -36.12
CA TYR A 816 5.72 13.49 -35.27
C TYR A 816 5.30 14.23 -33.99
N LEU A 817 4.02 14.21 -33.66
CA LEU A 817 3.46 14.83 -32.47
C LEU A 817 2.81 13.73 -31.63
N ALA A 818 3.20 13.61 -30.36
CA ALA A 818 2.53 12.77 -29.39
C ALA A 818 1.85 13.65 -28.34
N HIS A 819 0.53 13.57 -28.22
CA HIS A 819 -0.21 14.31 -27.18
C HIS A 819 0.20 13.90 -25.77
N SER A 820 0.56 12.64 -25.60
CA SER A 820 1.17 12.08 -24.40
C SER A 820 2.33 11.18 -24.83
N LEU A 821 3.56 11.60 -24.53
CA LEU A 821 4.75 10.77 -24.66
C LEU A 821 5.26 10.45 -23.26
N HIS A 822 5.24 9.19 -22.87
CA HIS A 822 5.50 8.82 -21.49
C HIS A 822 6.46 7.65 -21.33
N MET A 823 7.11 7.58 -20.18
CA MET A 823 8.07 6.52 -19.83
C MET A 823 7.97 6.18 -18.35
N PHE A 824 8.07 4.90 -18.01
CA PHE A 824 8.15 4.47 -16.62
C PHE A 824 9.50 4.86 -16.02
N MET A 825 9.48 5.44 -14.82
CA MET A 825 10.68 5.95 -14.14
C MET A 825 11.26 4.96 -13.12
N ASP A 826 10.97 3.67 -13.26
CA ASP A 826 11.59 2.67 -12.39
C ASP A 826 13.08 2.49 -12.72
N ASP A 827 13.88 2.12 -11.72
CA ASP A 827 15.34 2.01 -11.83
C ASP A 827 15.78 1.07 -12.97
N ASN A 828 15.00 0.00 -13.22
CA ASN A 828 15.27 -0.94 -14.29
C ASN A 828 14.99 -0.32 -15.67
N GLY A 829 13.85 0.35 -15.83
CA GLY A 829 13.55 1.14 -17.03
C GLY A 829 14.63 2.19 -17.32
N GLN A 830 15.10 2.89 -16.30
CA GLN A 830 16.19 3.87 -16.41
C GLN A 830 17.54 3.24 -16.79
N ALA A 831 17.84 2.05 -16.28
CA ALA A 831 19.04 1.32 -16.65
C ALA A 831 19.01 0.88 -18.13
N ILE A 832 17.87 0.39 -18.60
CA ILE A 832 17.66 0.02 -20.01
C ILE A 832 17.79 1.26 -20.91
N VAL A 833 17.19 2.39 -20.52
CA VAL A 833 17.35 3.67 -21.23
C VAL A 833 18.82 4.06 -21.34
N ARG A 834 19.57 4.04 -20.23
CA ARG A 834 21.01 4.35 -20.23
C ARG A 834 21.77 3.47 -21.20
N HIS A 835 21.44 2.18 -21.26
CA HIS A 835 22.08 1.25 -22.17
C HIS A 835 21.81 1.59 -23.63
N ILE A 836 20.54 1.81 -24.02
CA ILE A 836 20.16 2.21 -25.38
C ILE A 836 20.88 3.50 -25.80
N VAL A 837 20.91 4.50 -24.90
CA VAL A 837 21.60 5.77 -25.16
C VAL A 837 23.10 5.55 -25.34
N ASN A 838 23.73 4.73 -24.48
CA ASN A 838 25.16 4.45 -24.59
C ASN A 838 25.52 3.75 -25.90
N GLU A 839 24.76 2.72 -26.31
CA GLU A 839 24.97 2.02 -27.58
C GLU A 839 24.82 2.95 -28.79
N ALA A 840 23.87 3.87 -28.77
CA ALA A 840 23.70 4.83 -29.85
C ALA A 840 24.83 5.89 -29.91
N THR A 841 25.59 6.07 -28.83
CA THR A 841 26.70 7.02 -28.72
C THR A 841 28.09 6.39 -28.83
N ALA A 842 28.17 5.05 -28.84
CA ALA A 842 29.40 4.27 -29.00
C ALA A 842 29.76 4.13 -30.49
#